data_AF-A0A8T5MK28-F1
#
_entry.id   AF-A0A8T5MK28-F1
#
_cell.length_a   1.000
_cell.length_b   1.000
_cell.length_c   1.000
_cell.angle_alpha   90.00
_cell.angle_beta   90.00
_cell.angle_gamma   90.00
#
_symmetry.space_group_name_H-M   'P 1'
#
loop_
_entity.id
_entity.type
_entity.pdbx_description
1 polymer ?
#
loop_
_entity_poly.entity_id
_entity_poly.type
_entity_poly.pdbx_seq_one_letter_code
_entity_poly.pdbx_strand_id
1 'polypeptide(L)'
;MNVKKAIKKVVALGVGVSMLGATLIGATASPYDLSEFPAPFIKDGMFNGLMVVGDDAAPADIIGVTDIAMSLQYSSTIKETIKVSSEAGVALGGDSVKIQRSGDVLELREWLGGVTETMDSSDAEALKSFTVSNDKGTTDVNQYLRFNWGNSPINNTAVPADASAARVMYTKDDDDNVGDFLWFKDGEEAFKYELEFVEGFESDIATDRSLDDLEDETLHILGEDFAVISASFSTAGKLTLNLMGGAIHDTIEEGETKTYTLKGKEYEVTALIISDWAGAVGSANVKLKVNGEVTKQMEEGSTEILNDGTTIGIREVLPNEAGETAGGDILEFYLGAFKIKFEDTTSTLYDGNTEVNEENIEDSDLSIEWTNTTDTVRINKIGYILFTDGISGDEPYIAPGQGYKEKLDEPEGLLADAWDFRYEGLSDPGATEIRLKSSGDDEYRLSFTNTQGIEYSNVRFVYANGTALLYGDDDDALIFEQGTGSDAGNFTIKKSDYLVLSHNGGTDTGVTRMLRLDSVDVSNSLIQMTDVGTGGSINSQFTGTLAGTWTNCQGLINVGGYSFDFYCLNSSSTGKGQIQLLVDLDDDGTVGGEAGVVVNGGGMLDLGDQTAAAYRPSVAAGWFWLNVTTDDNNFDEAPLTGDEVFVVNVSGSVEVDLDVLSNSSIGLSFNSPEDNSDINMGMTDYGVLIKETNEDNDPDSLTITYPKAQLLPQAFVTFEKTVTMEGGAGTITVERPQRIEIGSAVLASQVSDPTAANIVTVGGPCINSVTAEIMGLTYPACGADSGFGEGEGIVKLYESGEKVAIVVAGWEAEDTTRATRVLADYKTYQEAGKLVGTEVKVTGTSATEFTVTPVSGEAPAEE
;
A
#
# COMPACT_ATOMS: atom_id res chain seq x y z
N MET A 1 56.20 18.92 -28.47
CA MET A 1 56.40 18.60 -29.90
C MET A 1 55.14 17.93 -30.38
N ASN A 2 54.36 18.63 -31.22
CA ASN A 2 53.32 18.17 -32.16
C ASN A 2 52.18 17.27 -31.65
N VAL A 3 50.90 17.42 -31.98
CA VAL A 3 50.00 18.45 -32.53
C VAL A 3 48.64 17.72 -32.59
N LYS A 4 47.57 18.43 -32.24
CA LYS A 4 46.14 18.19 -32.48
C LYS A 4 45.74 17.02 -33.41
N LYS A 5 44.75 16.23 -32.97
CA LYS A 5 43.62 15.78 -33.80
C LYS A 5 42.33 15.75 -32.97
N ALA A 6 41.40 16.61 -33.33
CA ALA A 6 40.00 16.52 -32.98
C ALA A 6 39.41 15.23 -33.54
N ILE A 7 38.58 14.53 -32.76
CA ILE A 7 37.64 13.54 -33.24
C ILE A 7 36.28 13.90 -32.65
N LYS A 8 35.31 14.01 -33.57
CA LYS A 8 33.92 14.40 -33.37
C LYS A 8 33.23 13.49 -32.36
N LYS A 9 32.41 14.09 -31.49
CA LYS A 9 31.33 13.42 -30.78
C LYS A 9 30.44 12.72 -31.81
N VAL A 10 30.31 11.40 -31.69
CA VAL A 10 29.20 10.62 -32.24
C VAL A 10 28.51 10.08 -31.00
N VAL A 11 27.34 10.63 -30.68
CA VAL A 11 26.38 9.98 -29.78
C VAL A 11 25.96 8.71 -30.50
N ALA A 12 26.51 7.58 -30.06
CA ALA A 12 25.99 6.28 -30.42
C ALA A 12 24.89 5.98 -29.40
N LEU A 13 23.63 6.21 -29.79
CA LEU A 13 22.47 5.59 -29.14
C LEU A 13 22.57 4.08 -29.40
N GLY A 14 23.34 3.40 -28.55
CA GLY A 14 23.45 1.95 -28.55
C GLY A 14 22.27 1.37 -27.79
N VAL A 15 21.22 0.97 -28.50
CA VAL A 15 20.17 0.11 -27.95
C VAL A 15 20.82 -1.23 -27.58
N GLY A 16 21.14 -1.40 -26.30
CA GLY A 16 21.67 -2.63 -25.75
C GLY A 16 20.55 -3.66 -25.56
N VAL A 17 20.14 -4.36 -26.63
CA VAL A 17 19.32 -5.57 -26.48
C VAL A 17 20.25 -6.76 -26.20
N SER A 18 20.33 -7.16 -24.94
CA SER A 18 20.94 -8.42 -24.52
C SER A 18 20.03 -9.61 -24.89
N MET A 19 20.18 -10.15 -26.11
CA MET A 19 19.52 -11.41 -26.49
C MET A 19 20.43 -12.61 -26.21
N LEU A 20 20.28 -13.22 -25.03
CA LEU A 20 20.71 -14.59 -24.79
C LEU A 20 19.59 -15.57 -25.20
N GLY A 21 19.74 -16.11 -26.41
CA GLY A 21 19.44 -17.51 -26.76
C GLY A 21 17.99 -18.01 -26.68
N ALA A 22 17.29 -18.02 -27.82
CA ALA A 22 16.37 -19.10 -28.16
C ALA A 22 16.17 -19.23 -29.69
N THR A 23 16.70 -20.33 -30.23
CA THR A 23 16.24 -21.06 -31.44
C THR A 23 16.00 -20.33 -32.78
N LEU A 24 16.93 -20.58 -33.71
CA LEU A 24 16.70 -20.64 -35.16
C LEU A 24 15.50 -21.55 -35.48
N ILE A 25 14.37 -20.97 -35.86
CA ILE A 25 13.32 -21.62 -36.65
C ILE A 25 13.13 -20.77 -37.91
N GLY A 26 13.12 -21.44 -39.07
CA GLY A 26 13.25 -20.82 -40.38
C GLY A 26 12.20 -19.75 -40.67
N ALA A 27 12.66 -18.66 -41.28
CA ALA A 27 11.84 -17.61 -41.86
C ALA A 27 10.95 -18.18 -42.97
N THR A 28 9.67 -18.36 -42.66
CA THR A 28 8.58 -18.16 -43.62
C THR A 28 8.03 -16.77 -43.35
N ALA A 29 8.14 -15.86 -44.32
CA ALA A 29 7.55 -14.54 -44.24
C ALA A 29 6.04 -14.69 -43.98
N SER A 30 5.58 -14.29 -42.79
CA SER A 30 4.15 -14.08 -42.57
C SER A 30 3.83 -12.72 -43.20
N PRO A 31 2.98 -12.64 -44.24
CA PRO A 31 2.57 -11.36 -44.77
C PRO A 31 1.74 -10.67 -43.70
N TYR A 32 2.29 -9.63 -43.06
CA TYR A 32 1.56 -8.85 -42.07
C TYR A 32 0.33 -8.21 -42.73
N ASP A 33 -0.83 -8.38 -42.11
CA ASP A 33 -2.11 -7.85 -42.57
C ASP A 33 -2.57 -6.72 -41.64
N LEU A 34 -3.23 -5.68 -42.17
CA LEU A 34 -3.76 -4.58 -41.35
C LEU A 34 -4.79 -5.05 -40.31
N SER A 35 -5.37 -6.24 -40.46
CA SER A 35 -6.20 -6.90 -39.45
C SER A 35 -5.42 -7.41 -38.22
N GLU A 36 -4.09 -7.48 -38.31
CA GLU A 36 -3.20 -7.87 -37.21
C GLU A 36 -2.62 -6.66 -36.47
N PHE A 37 -2.84 -5.43 -36.95
CA PHE A 37 -2.46 -4.22 -36.24
C PHE A 37 -3.12 -4.21 -34.84
N PRO A 38 -2.38 -3.96 -33.75
CA PRO A 38 -1.12 -3.23 -33.70
C PRO A 38 0.15 -4.09 -33.72
N ALA A 39 0.10 -5.40 -33.98
CA ALA A 39 1.32 -6.16 -34.21
C ALA A 39 1.97 -5.74 -35.55
N PRO A 40 3.31 -5.69 -35.67
CA PRO A 40 4.35 -5.92 -34.65
C PRO A 40 4.78 -4.66 -33.87
N PHE A 41 3.99 -3.58 -33.94
CA PHE A 41 4.27 -2.30 -33.27
C PHE A 41 4.06 -2.34 -31.77
N ILE A 42 3.32 -3.33 -31.25
CA ILE A 42 3.32 -3.69 -29.83
C ILE A 42 3.98 -5.06 -29.68
N LYS A 43 5.05 -5.12 -28.88
CA LYS A 43 5.75 -6.36 -28.54
C LYS A 43 6.03 -6.37 -27.04
N ASP A 44 5.69 -7.47 -26.37
CA ASP A 44 5.87 -7.63 -24.91
C ASP A 44 5.20 -6.52 -24.09
N GLY A 45 4.08 -5.97 -24.58
CA GLY A 45 3.35 -4.89 -23.89
C GLY A 45 3.96 -3.50 -24.05
N MET A 46 5.01 -3.36 -24.87
CA MET A 46 5.71 -2.09 -25.16
C MET A 46 5.59 -1.72 -26.64
N PHE A 47 5.59 -0.42 -26.92
CA PHE A 47 5.72 0.07 -28.29
C PHE A 47 7.11 -0.27 -28.86
N ASN A 48 7.11 -0.91 -30.02
CA ASN A 48 8.28 -1.44 -30.72
C ASN A 48 8.32 -0.87 -32.14
N GLY A 49 8.62 0.41 -32.25
CA GLY A 49 8.73 1.13 -33.52
C GLY A 49 9.13 2.59 -33.35
N LEU A 50 9.17 3.31 -34.47
CA LEU A 50 9.33 4.76 -34.54
C LEU A 50 8.06 5.37 -35.15
N MET A 51 7.63 6.49 -34.60
CA MET A 51 6.63 7.35 -35.21
C MET A 51 7.32 8.49 -35.93
N VAL A 52 7.02 8.64 -37.21
CA VAL A 52 7.74 9.57 -38.09
C VAL A 52 6.76 10.54 -38.74
N VAL A 53 7.12 11.80 -38.76
CA VAL A 53 6.35 12.88 -39.40
C VAL A 53 7.25 13.68 -40.34
N GLY A 54 6.69 14.27 -41.40
CA GLY A 54 7.46 15.03 -42.39
C GLY A 54 8.12 16.27 -41.79
N ASP A 55 9.28 16.67 -42.32
CA ASP A 55 9.99 17.88 -41.87
C ASP A 55 9.14 19.15 -42.10
N ASP A 56 8.32 19.16 -43.17
CA ASP A 56 7.37 20.22 -43.51
C ASP A 56 5.91 19.77 -43.27
N ALA A 57 5.68 18.97 -42.22
CA ALA A 57 4.37 18.41 -41.93
C ALA A 57 3.31 19.47 -41.62
N ALA A 58 2.08 19.24 -42.11
CA ALA A 58 0.95 20.07 -41.73
C ALA A 58 0.55 19.74 -40.28
N PRO A 59 -0.09 20.68 -39.54
CA PRO A 59 -0.60 20.41 -38.18
C PRO A 59 -1.48 19.14 -38.10
N ALA A 60 -2.23 18.87 -39.17
CA ALA A 60 -3.04 17.66 -39.32
C ALA A 60 -2.24 16.34 -39.24
N ASP A 61 -1.00 16.32 -39.74
CA ASP A 61 -0.12 15.15 -39.71
C ASP A 61 0.45 14.93 -38.30
N ILE A 62 0.77 16.03 -37.58
CA ILE A 62 1.23 16.01 -36.19
C ILE A 62 0.13 15.52 -35.24
N ILE A 63 -1.08 16.07 -35.36
CA ILE A 63 -2.24 15.58 -34.60
C ILE A 63 -2.51 14.12 -34.93
N GLY A 64 -2.44 13.77 -36.22
CA GLY A 64 -2.67 12.41 -36.68
C GLY A 64 -1.71 11.37 -36.13
N VAL A 65 -0.41 11.69 -36.00
CA VAL A 65 0.55 10.78 -35.38
C VAL A 65 0.32 10.65 -33.87
N THR A 66 -0.07 11.75 -33.21
CA THR A 66 -0.44 11.76 -31.78
C THR A 66 -1.67 10.89 -31.50
N ASP A 67 -2.72 10.97 -32.33
CA ASP A 67 -3.92 10.13 -32.20
C ASP A 67 -3.60 8.63 -32.32
N ILE A 68 -2.70 8.27 -33.24
CA ILE A 68 -2.23 6.89 -33.39
C ILE A 68 -1.42 6.47 -32.16
N ALA A 69 -0.56 7.34 -31.63
CA ALA A 69 0.23 7.07 -30.43
C ALA A 69 -0.64 6.79 -29.22
N MET A 70 -1.64 7.64 -28.97
CA MET A 70 -2.62 7.47 -27.89
C MET A 70 -3.37 6.15 -28.01
N SER A 71 -3.80 5.79 -29.23
CA SER A 71 -4.50 4.52 -29.48
C SER A 71 -3.61 3.29 -29.19
N LEU A 72 -2.34 3.36 -29.57
CA LEU A 72 -1.37 2.30 -29.31
C LEU A 72 -1.05 2.17 -27.82
N GLN A 73 -1.03 3.27 -27.08
CA GLN A 73 -0.84 3.27 -25.62
C GLN A 73 -1.95 2.47 -24.90
N TYR A 74 -3.21 2.57 -25.32
CA TYR A 74 -4.29 1.74 -24.78
C TYR A 74 -4.12 0.23 -25.05
N SER A 75 -3.25 -0.12 -25.99
CA SER A 75 -2.96 -1.50 -26.39
C SER A 75 -1.61 -2.01 -25.85
N SER A 76 -0.81 -1.11 -25.27
CA SER A 76 0.50 -1.39 -24.68
C SER A 76 0.27 -1.68 -23.19
N THR A 77 0.07 -2.96 -22.82
CA THR A 77 -0.08 -3.35 -21.40
C THR A 77 1.06 -4.25 -20.95
N ILE A 78 1.72 -3.93 -19.83
CA ILE A 78 2.68 -4.84 -19.20
C ILE A 78 1.98 -5.70 -18.17
N LYS A 79 2.47 -6.94 -18.04
CA LYS A 79 2.03 -7.89 -17.02
C LYS A 79 2.92 -7.77 -15.82
N GLU A 80 2.40 -7.19 -14.75
CA GLU A 80 3.08 -7.11 -13.47
C GLU A 80 2.72 -8.33 -12.62
N THR A 81 3.71 -8.98 -12.03
CA THR A 81 3.49 -10.13 -11.13
C THR A 81 3.68 -9.67 -9.70
N ILE A 82 2.58 -9.54 -8.96
CA ILE A 82 2.58 -9.16 -7.55
C ILE A 82 2.72 -10.45 -6.73
N LYS A 83 3.74 -10.50 -5.87
CA LYS A 83 3.90 -11.58 -4.89
C LYS A 83 3.17 -11.16 -3.61
N VAL A 84 2.14 -11.92 -3.25
CA VAL A 84 1.51 -11.84 -1.93
C VAL A 84 2.35 -12.71 -0.99
N SER A 85 2.84 -12.15 0.11
CA SER A 85 3.53 -12.93 1.16
C SER A 85 2.57 -13.97 1.75
N SER A 86 3.12 -15.02 2.36
CA SER A 86 2.37 -16.21 2.80
C SER A 86 1.42 -16.01 3.98
N GLU A 87 1.38 -14.80 4.55
CA GLU A 87 0.52 -14.45 5.68
C GLU A 87 -0.81 -13.85 5.18
N ALA A 88 -1.84 -13.92 6.02
CA ALA A 88 -3.14 -13.31 5.75
C ALA A 88 -3.01 -11.77 5.74
N GLY A 89 -2.50 -11.21 4.64
CA GLY A 89 -2.25 -9.79 4.46
C GLY A 89 -2.88 -9.22 3.20
N VAL A 90 -2.95 -7.90 3.12
CA VAL A 90 -3.46 -7.16 1.96
C VAL A 90 -2.29 -6.90 1.00
N ALA A 91 -2.54 -7.03 -0.30
CA ALA A 91 -1.58 -6.60 -1.33
C ALA A 91 -2.17 -5.39 -2.09
N LEU A 92 -1.36 -4.34 -2.22
CA LEU A 92 -1.67 -3.20 -3.07
C LEU A 92 -0.97 -3.38 -4.43
N GLY A 93 -1.70 -3.14 -5.51
CA GLY A 93 -1.11 -3.05 -6.84
C GLY A 93 -0.58 -1.64 -7.12
N GLY A 94 0.51 -1.54 -7.89
CA GLY A 94 1.21 -0.28 -8.17
C GLY A 94 2.53 -0.16 -7.41
N ASP A 95 3.20 0.98 -7.55
CA ASP A 95 4.43 1.26 -6.79
C ASP A 95 4.06 1.51 -5.32
N SER A 96 4.15 0.45 -4.52
CA SER A 96 3.75 0.45 -3.11
C SER A 96 4.64 -0.47 -2.30
N VAL A 97 4.99 -0.02 -1.10
CA VAL A 97 5.92 -0.68 -0.20
C VAL A 97 5.24 -0.87 1.14
N LYS A 98 5.11 -2.13 1.58
CA LYS A 98 4.62 -2.44 2.93
C LYS A 98 5.71 -2.12 3.95
N ILE A 99 5.33 -1.55 5.10
CA ILE A 99 6.24 -1.37 6.23
C ILE A 99 6.55 -2.75 6.84
N GLN A 100 7.65 -3.34 6.39
CA GLN A 100 8.19 -4.62 6.87
C GLN A 100 9.62 -4.80 6.34
N ARG A 101 10.45 -5.55 7.06
CA ARG A 101 11.77 -5.99 6.61
C ARG A 101 11.92 -7.50 6.78
N SER A 102 13.07 -8.04 6.38
CA SER A 102 13.30 -9.48 6.43
C SER A 102 13.48 -9.96 7.87
N GLY A 103 12.43 -10.55 8.44
CA GLY A 103 12.43 -11.08 9.81
C GLY A 103 12.07 -10.05 10.87
N ASP A 104 11.34 -9.01 10.45
CA ASP A 104 10.78 -7.96 11.30
C ASP A 104 9.52 -7.42 10.56
N VAL A 105 8.35 -7.65 11.14
CA VAL A 105 7.06 -7.18 10.61
C VAL A 105 6.42 -6.21 11.60
N LEU A 106 5.76 -5.17 11.08
CA LEU A 106 5.14 -4.15 11.93
C LEU A 106 4.11 -4.76 12.89
N GLU A 107 4.34 -4.60 14.19
CA GLU A 107 3.46 -5.02 15.28
C GLU A 107 2.60 -3.85 15.81
N LEU A 108 1.58 -4.16 16.62
CA LEU A 108 0.81 -3.12 17.31
C LEU A 108 1.70 -2.32 18.28
N ARG A 109 1.50 -1.00 18.25
CA ARG A 109 2.27 0.04 18.96
C ARG A 109 3.74 0.16 18.57
N GLU A 110 4.24 -0.66 17.67
CA GLU A 110 5.58 -0.51 17.14
C GLU A 110 5.70 0.70 16.22
N TRP A 111 6.82 1.43 16.33
CA TRP A 111 7.08 2.59 15.49
C TRP A 111 7.49 2.18 14.09
N LEU A 112 6.94 2.84 13.06
CA LEU A 112 7.26 2.57 11.66
C LEU A 112 8.78 2.61 11.40
N GLY A 113 9.47 3.58 11.99
CA GLY A 113 10.93 3.72 11.87
C GLY A 113 11.75 2.63 12.56
N GLY A 114 11.17 1.89 13.50
CA GLY A 114 11.79 0.72 14.12
C GLY A 114 11.90 -0.46 13.16
N VAL A 115 10.86 -0.65 12.34
CA VAL A 115 10.75 -1.74 11.35
C VAL A 115 11.45 -1.36 10.05
N THR A 116 11.12 -0.19 9.52
CA THR A 116 11.67 0.32 8.26
C THR A 116 12.35 1.64 8.51
N GLU A 117 13.68 1.65 8.58
CA GLU A 117 14.43 2.89 8.83
C GLU A 117 14.45 3.83 7.62
N THR A 118 14.63 3.27 6.42
CA THR A 118 14.80 4.01 5.17
C THR A 118 14.29 3.18 3.99
N MET A 119 13.68 3.85 3.02
CA MET A 119 13.34 3.36 1.69
C MET A 119 14.17 4.08 0.62
N ASP A 120 14.58 3.34 -0.41
CA ASP A 120 15.34 3.86 -1.55
C ASP A 120 14.90 3.21 -2.88
N SER A 121 15.70 3.41 -3.93
CA SER A 121 15.49 2.84 -5.28
C SER A 121 15.31 1.31 -5.34
N SER A 122 15.71 0.57 -4.29
CA SER A 122 15.50 -0.87 -4.20
C SER A 122 14.12 -1.25 -3.67
N ASP A 123 13.42 -0.31 -3.02
CA ASP A 123 12.09 -0.48 -2.46
C ASP A 123 10.99 0.02 -3.41
N ALA A 124 11.17 1.19 -4.02
CA ALA A 124 10.16 1.84 -4.87
C ALA A 124 10.77 2.47 -6.14
N GLU A 125 10.05 2.38 -7.26
CA GLU A 125 10.46 2.98 -8.54
C GLU A 125 10.42 4.52 -8.47
N ALA A 126 9.49 5.09 -7.71
CA ALA A 126 9.40 6.53 -7.45
C ALA A 126 10.65 7.09 -6.75
N LEU A 127 11.42 6.24 -6.06
CA LEU A 127 12.68 6.58 -5.40
C LEU A 127 13.92 6.21 -6.22
N LYS A 128 13.76 5.94 -7.53
CA LYS A 128 14.89 5.57 -8.39
C LYS A 128 15.98 6.64 -8.37
N SER A 129 17.24 6.20 -8.35
CA SER A 129 18.36 7.09 -8.62
C SER A 129 18.30 7.57 -10.07
N PHE A 130 18.75 8.79 -10.31
CA PHE A 130 18.80 9.40 -11.63
C PHE A 130 20.08 10.19 -11.84
N THR A 131 20.28 10.71 -13.03
CA THR A 131 21.46 11.52 -13.37
C THR A 131 21.00 12.87 -13.88
N VAL A 132 21.62 13.94 -13.39
CA VAL A 132 21.42 15.31 -13.91
C VAL A 132 22.75 15.82 -14.47
N SER A 133 22.70 16.61 -15.54
CA SER A 133 23.91 17.04 -16.24
C SER A 133 23.77 18.44 -16.84
N ASN A 134 24.67 19.33 -16.45
CA ASN A 134 24.77 20.68 -16.97
C ASN A 134 26.17 20.97 -17.55
N ASP A 135 26.48 22.25 -17.80
CA ASP A 135 27.76 22.70 -18.33
C ASP A 135 28.95 22.54 -17.36
N LYS A 136 28.70 22.29 -16.07
CA LYS A 136 29.74 22.03 -15.04
C LYS A 136 30.08 20.55 -14.91
N GLY A 137 29.16 19.67 -15.26
CA GLY A 137 29.39 18.24 -15.22
C GLY A 137 28.10 17.46 -15.08
N THR A 138 28.28 16.21 -14.68
CA THR A 138 27.21 15.24 -14.49
C THR A 138 27.32 14.71 -13.08
N THR A 139 26.18 14.57 -12.39
CA THR A 139 26.12 13.95 -11.06
C THR A 139 25.02 12.89 -11.03
N ASP A 140 25.32 11.77 -10.38
CA ASP A 140 24.29 10.82 -9.98
C ASP A 140 23.57 11.38 -8.74
N VAL A 141 22.27 11.12 -8.67
CA VAL A 141 21.37 11.59 -7.61
C VAL A 141 20.67 10.38 -6.99
N ASN A 142 20.87 10.17 -5.69
CA ASN A 142 20.17 9.15 -4.92
C ASN A 142 19.03 9.77 -4.12
N GLN A 143 17.94 9.03 -3.98
CA GLN A 143 16.78 9.44 -3.20
C GLN A 143 16.59 8.52 -1.99
N TYR A 144 16.21 9.10 -0.84
CA TYR A 144 15.89 8.34 0.36
C TYR A 144 14.64 8.90 1.03
N LEU A 145 13.71 8.03 1.39
CA LEU A 145 12.60 8.33 2.29
C LEU A 145 12.87 7.63 3.63
N ARG A 146 13.03 8.39 4.71
CA ARG A 146 13.48 7.89 6.01
C ARG A 146 12.41 8.05 7.07
N PHE A 147 12.32 7.04 7.92
CA PHE A 147 11.50 7.01 9.13
C PHE A 147 12.36 6.89 10.40
N ASN A 148 13.67 6.65 10.25
CA ASN A 148 14.67 6.81 11.30
C ASN A 148 15.96 7.36 10.66
N TRP A 149 16.47 8.47 11.19
CA TRP A 149 17.74 9.08 10.78
C TRP A 149 18.70 9.28 11.95
N GLY A 150 18.31 8.83 13.14
CA GLY A 150 19.18 8.69 14.29
C GLY A 150 20.06 7.44 14.19
N ASN A 151 21.08 7.39 15.03
CA ASN A 151 21.91 6.17 15.21
C ASN A 151 21.43 5.28 16.36
N SER A 152 20.26 5.59 16.94
CA SER A 152 19.73 4.88 18.10
C SER A 152 18.69 3.85 17.66
N PRO A 153 18.76 2.59 18.14
CA PRO A 153 17.67 1.65 17.98
C PRO A 153 16.39 2.26 18.55
N ILE A 154 15.30 2.17 17.79
CA ILE A 154 13.98 2.59 18.24
C ILE A 154 13.38 1.46 19.10
N ASN A 155 12.63 1.82 20.14
CA ASN A 155 11.84 0.87 20.91
C ASN A 155 10.43 1.44 21.14
N ASN A 156 9.48 0.59 21.52
CA ASN A 156 8.06 0.93 21.65
C ASN A 156 7.73 1.96 22.76
N THR A 157 8.69 2.33 23.64
CA THR A 157 8.38 3.18 24.81
C THR A 157 8.53 4.68 24.60
N ALA A 158 9.33 5.11 23.63
CA ALA A 158 9.53 6.53 23.31
C ALA A 158 9.97 6.70 21.85
N VAL A 159 9.48 7.76 21.19
CA VAL A 159 9.99 8.18 19.89
C VAL A 159 11.31 8.93 20.11
N PRO A 160 12.43 8.52 19.48
CA PRO A 160 13.62 9.35 19.41
C PRO A 160 13.34 10.64 18.63
N ALA A 161 14.04 11.72 18.97
CA ALA A 161 13.89 13.01 18.27
C ALA A 161 14.44 13.03 16.82
N ASP A 162 14.85 11.88 16.29
CA ASP A 162 15.42 11.72 14.94
C ASP A 162 14.69 10.57 14.20
N ALA A 163 13.36 10.49 14.37
CA ALA A 163 12.56 9.36 13.92
C ALA A 163 11.08 9.74 13.76
N SER A 164 10.43 9.03 12.82
CA SER A 164 8.99 9.10 12.60
C SER A 164 8.20 8.73 13.85
N ALA A 165 7.31 9.61 14.28
CA ALA A 165 6.39 9.38 15.40
C ALA A 165 5.09 8.70 14.96
N ALA A 166 5.19 7.72 14.06
CA ALA A 166 4.06 7.00 13.49
C ALA A 166 4.02 5.54 13.96
N ARG A 167 2.83 5.03 14.30
CA ARG A 167 2.58 3.63 14.69
C ARG A 167 1.11 3.25 14.58
N VAL A 168 0.81 1.95 14.60
CA VAL A 168 -0.58 1.48 14.63
C VAL A 168 -1.03 1.21 16.07
N MET A 169 -2.19 1.70 16.46
CA MET A 169 -2.73 1.55 17.82
C MET A 169 -4.22 1.25 17.79
N TYR A 170 -4.70 0.43 18.73
CA TYR A 170 -6.12 0.34 19.04
C TYR A 170 -6.48 1.40 20.10
N THR A 171 -7.20 2.43 19.69
CA THR A 171 -7.47 3.61 20.53
C THR A 171 -8.79 4.26 20.13
N LYS A 172 -9.07 5.42 20.72
CA LYS A 172 -10.16 6.30 20.34
C LYS A 172 -9.59 7.50 19.58
N ASP A 173 -10.18 7.85 18.44
CA ASP A 173 -9.83 9.06 17.68
C ASP A 173 -10.53 10.31 18.25
N ASP A 174 -10.28 11.47 17.64
CA ASP A 174 -10.84 12.75 18.08
C ASP A 174 -12.37 12.89 17.84
N ASP A 175 -12.93 12.03 16.99
CA ASP A 175 -14.37 11.90 16.73
C ASP A 175 -15.03 10.83 17.64
N ASP A 176 -14.34 10.41 18.71
CA ASP A 176 -14.81 9.39 19.66
C ASP A 176 -15.07 7.99 19.04
N ASN A 177 -14.52 7.69 17.86
CA ASN A 177 -14.55 6.35 17.26
C ASN A 177 -13.46 5.46 17.87
N VAL A 178 -13.85 4.26 18.31
CA VAL A 178 -12.91 3.27 18.86
C VAL A 178 -12.55 2.23 17.80
N GLY A 179 -11.26 2.06 17.53
CA GLY A 179 -10.77 1.14 16.51
C GLY A 179 -9.23 1.10 16.44
N ASP A 180 -8.73 0.37 15.46
CA ASP A 180 -7.32 0.40 15.07
C ASP A 180 -7.05 1.52 14.06
N PHE A 181 -6.00 2.29 14.30
CA PHE A 181 -5.59 3.40 13.46
C PHE A 181 -4.08 3.38 13.26
N LEU A 182 -3.62 3.68 12.04
CA LEU A 182 -2.29 4.25 11.88
C LEU A 182 -2.36 5.68 12.41
N TRP A 183 -1.53 5.99 13.39
CA TRP A 183 -1.55 7.23 14.14
C TRP A 183 -0.20 7.91 14.02
N PHE A 184 -0.23 9.21 13.77
CA PHE A 184 0.93 10.09 13.78
C PHE A 184 0.79 11.08 14.93
N LYS A 185 1.85 11.25 15.71
CA LYS A 185 1.84 12.20 16.82
C LYS A 185 1.97 13.65 16.31
N ASP A 186 1.01 14.48 16.67
CA ASP A 186 1.01 15.91 16.35
C ASP A 186 2.30 16.63 16.80
N GLY A 187 2.81 17.50 15.94
CA GLY A 187 4.02 18.30 16.13
C GLY A 187 5.35 17.52 16.13
N GLU A 188 5.33 16.21 15.89
CA GLU A 188 6.53 15.38 15.77
C GLU A 188 6.84 15.05 14.31
N GLU A 189 8.05 14.54 14.05
CA GLU A 189 8.50 14.26 12.69
C GLU A 189 7.68 13.11 12.08
N ALA A 190 7.12 13.32 10.88
CA ALA A 190 6.39 12.31 10.13
C ALA A 190 7.35 11.44 9.30
N PHE A 191 8.23 12.09 8.54
CA PHE A 191 9.27 11.46 7.73
C PHE A 191 10.35 12.48 7.35
N LYS A 192 11.46 11.96 6.83
CA LYS A 192 12.52 12.74 6.21
C LYS A 192 12.75 12.29 4.78
N TYR A 193 12.78 13.21 3.83
CA TYR A 193 13.15 12.97 2.44
C TYR A 193 14.54 13.56 2.14
N GLU A 194 15.37 12.84 1.38
CA GLU A 194 16.71 13.28 1.00
C GLU A 194 17.00 13.06 -0.49
N LEU A 195 17.59 14.08 -1.13
CA LEU A 195 18.29 14.02 -2.41
C LEU A 195 19.79 14.14 -2.17
N GLU A 196 20.58 13.15 -2.57
CA GLU A 196 22.05 13.15 -2.47
C GLU A 196 22.68 13.25 -3.86
N PHE A 197 23.40 14.34 -4.12
CA PHE A 197 24.16 14.57 -5.36
C PHE A 197 25.60 14.06 -5.18
N VAL A 198 25.91 12.89 -5.74
CA VAL A 198 27.16 12.13 -5.46
C VAL A 198 28.43 12.93 -5.81
N GLU A 199 28.46 13.57 -6.98
CA GLU A 199 29.54 14.44 -7.42
C GLU A 199 29.34 15.91 -7.02
N GLY A 200 28.12 16.24 -6.61
CA GLY A 200 27.62 17.58 -6.33
C GLY A 200 27.13 18.31 -7.58
N PHE A 201 26.03 19.04 -7.45
CA PHE A 201 25.40 19.79 -8.52
C PHE A 201 25.91 21.24 -8.51
N GLU A 202 26.76 21.58 -9.46
CA GLU A 202 27.56 22.81 -9.49
C GLU A 202 27.02 23.84 -10.48
N SER A 203 27.13 25.12 -10.14
CA SER A 203 26.83 26.26 -11.01
C SER A 203 27.75 27.45 -10.73
N ASP A 204 28.05 28.23 -11.77
CA ASP A 204 28.67 29.54 -11.63
C ASP A 204 27.68 30.52 -11.00
N ILE A 205 28.20 31.45 -10.20
CA ILE A 205 27.39 32.55 -9.66
C ILE A 205 27.44 33.71 -10.65
N ALA A 206 26.32 33.95 -11.34
CA ALA A 206 26.19 35.06 -12.28
C ALA A 206 26.26 36.44 -11.60
N THR A 207 26.32 37.50 -12.40
CA THR A 207 26.52 38.87 -11.89
C THR A 207 25.32 39.38 -11.07
N ASP A 208 24.12 39.01 -11.52
CA ASP A 208 22.84 39.22 -10.85
C ASP A 208 22.52 38.17 -9.78
N ARG A 209 23.44 37.21 -9.56
CA ARG A 209 23.41 36.15 -8.55
C ARG A 209 22.52 34.96 -8.90
N SER A 210 22.03 34.85 -10.13
CA SER A 210 21.43 33.60 -10.62
C SER A 210 22.48 32.49 -10.73
N LEU A 211 21.97 31.26 -10.79
CA LEU A 211 22.74 30.03 -10.95
C LEU A 211 22.32 29.35 -12.25
N ASP A 212 22.47 30.04 -13.38
CA ASP A 212 21.96 29.66 -14.72
C ASP A 212 22.28 28.20 -15.11
N ASP A 213 23.43 27.63 -14.68
CA ASP A 213 23.76 26.23 -14.99
C ASP A 213 22.82 25.22 -14.28
N LEU A 214 22.00 25.62 -13.31
CA LEU A 214 21.00 24.76 -12.66
C LEU A 214 19.61 24.93 -13.27
N GLU A 215 19.36 26.03 -13.97
CA GLU A 215 18.06 26.33 -14.56
C GLU A 215 17.78 25.38 -15.73
N ASP A 216 16.51 25.05 -15.94
CA ASP A 216 16.01 24.08 -16.92
C ASP A 216 16.38 22.60 -16.70
N GLU A 217 17.25 22.32 -15.73
CA GLU A 217 17.55 20.95 -15.33
C GLU A 217 16.35 20.31 -14.61
N THR A 218 16.13 19.02 -14.84
CA THR A 218 15.00 18.27 -14.24
C THR A 218 15.48 17.45 -13.05
N LEU A 219 14.78 17.58 -11.93
CA LEU A 219 14.93 16.76 -10.74
C LEU A 219 13.74 15.79 -10.63
N HIS A 220 14.01 14.51 -10.41
CA HIS A 220 12.99 13.51 -10.14
C HIS A 220 12.78 13.40 -8.62
N ILE A 221 11.61 13.80 -8.13
CA ILE A 221 11.29 13.88 -6.71
C ILE A 221 10.03 13.05 -6.44
N LEU A 222 10.16 11.98 -5.66
CA LEU A 222 9.03 11.17 -5.17
C LEU A 222 8.09 10.68 -6.30
N GLY A 223 8.68 10.29 -7.44
CA GLY A 223 7.96 9.81 -8.62
C GLY A 223 7.47 10.88 -9.58
N GLU A 224 7.69 12.17 -9.29
CA GLU A 224 7.32 13.30 -10.15
C GLU A 224 8.53 14.07 -10.67
N ASP A 225 8.37 14.67 -11.85
CA ASP A 225 9.42 15.44 -12.54
C ASP A 225 9.24 16.93 -12.27
N PHE A 226 10.31 17.57 -11.82
CA PHE A 226 10.35 18.99 -11.50
C PHE A 226 11.47 19.69 -12.27
N ALA A 227 11.12 20.66 -13.10
CA ALA A 227 12.10 21.54 -13.74
C ALA A 227 12.55 22.64 -12.76
N VAL A 228 13.85 22.94 -12.72
CA VAL A 228 14.38 24.11 -12.01
C VAL A 228 14.05 25.36 -12.83
N ILE A 229 13.08 26.15 -12.37
CA ILE A 229 12.62 27.36 -13.06
C ILE A 229 13.54 28.55 -12.78
N SER A 230 14.07 28.62 -11.56
CA SER A 230 15.10 29.62 -11.24
C SER A 230 15.91 29.16 -10.05
N ALA A 231 17.18 29.53 -10.05
CA ALA A 231 18.10 29.26 -8.96
C ALA A 231 18.96 30.48 -8.67
N SER A 232 19.19 30.79 -7.39
CA SER A 232 20.03 31.95 -7.04
C SER A 232 20.81 31.74 -5.75
N PHE A 233 21.96 32.41 -5.66
CA PHE A 233 22.78 32.42 -4.45
C PHE A 233 23.11 33.86 -4.03
N SER A 234 22.39 34.38 -3.04
CA SER A 234 22.54 35.77 -2.60
C SER A 234 23.92 36.06 -2.00
N THR A 235 24.25 37.34 -1.86
CA THR A 235 25.50 37.78 -1.18
C THR A 235 25.50 37.51 0.33
N ALA A 236 24.32 37.26 0.91
CA ALA A 236 24.17 36.88 2.31
C ALA A 236 24.36 35.36 2.54
N GLY A 237 24.59 34.58 1.49
CA GLY A 237 24.70 33.12 1.56
C GLY A 237 23.36 32.39 1.52
N LYS A 238 22.27 33.07 1.13
CA LYS A 238 20.97 32.44 0.87
C LYS A 238 20.95 31.74 -0.48
N LEU A 239 20.71 30.44 -0.51
CA LEU A 239 20.40 29.64 -1.70
C LEU A 239 18.88 29.55 -1.87
N THR A 240 18.37 29.82 -3.07
CA THR A 240 16.95 29.69 -3.41
C THR A 240 16.83 28.84 -4.67
N LEU A 241 15.98 27.81 -4.64
CA LEU A 241 15.60 26.99 -5.78
C LEU A 241 14.08 27.06 -5.96
N ASN A 242 13.62 27.40 -7.17
CA ASN A 242 12.22 27.29 -7.55
C ASN A 242 12.08 26.14 -8.54
N LEU A 243 11.29 25.15 -8.18
CA LEU A 243 11.00 23.96 -8.94
C LEU A 243 9.54 24.00 -9.39
N MET A 244 9.26 23.52 -10.60
CA MET A 244 7.88 23.38 -11.08
C MET A 244 7.73 22.10 -11.88
N GLY A 245 6.76 21.29 -11.48
CA GLY A 245 6.25 20.15 -12.20
C GLY A 245 4.76 20.33 -12.48
N GLY A 246 4.14 19.29 -13.01
CA GLY A 246 2.70 19.24 -13.16
C GLY A 246 2.22 18.03 -13.94
N ALA A 247 0.94 17.72 -13.77
CA ALA A 247 0.34 16.52 -14.36
C ALA A 247 0.36 16.54 -15.91
N ILE A 248 0.26 17.72 -16.51
CA ILE A 248 0.31 17.94 -17.96
C ILE A 248 1.26 19.09 -18.23
N HIS A 249 2.21 18.88 -19.15
CA HIS A 249 3.11 19.88 -19.70
C HIS A 249 2.84 20.00 -21.20
N ASP A 250 2.59 21.21 -21.71
CA ASP A 250 2.44 21.44 -23.16
C ASP A 250 2.84 22.87 -23.53
N THR A 251 3.02 23.06 -24.83
CA THR A 251 3.36 24.32 -25.48
C THR A 251 2.18 24.80 -26.32
N ILE A 252 1.82 26.08 -26.24
CA ILE A 252 0.75 26.69 -27.07
C ILE A 252 1.16 28.03 -27.64
N GLU A 253 0.68 28.35 -28.84
CA GLU A 253 0.89 29.65 -29.48
C GLU A 253 -0.15 30.69 -29.02
N GLU A 254 0.19 31.99 -29.11
CA GLU A 254 -0.77 33.07 -28.87
C GLU A 254 -2.03 32.92 -29.76
N GLY A 255 -3.20 32.90 -29.12
CA GLY A 255 -4.50 32.71 -29.77
C GLY A 255 -4.89 31.24 -29.99
N GLU A 256 -3.98 30.29 -29.77
CA GLU A 256 -4.27 28.87 -29.87
C GLU A 256 -5.13 28.39 -28.69
N THR A 257 -6.04 27.45 -28.97
CA THR A 257 -6.84 26.75 -27.95
C THR A 257 -6.60 25.26 -28.07
N LYS A 258 -6.26 24.60 -26.95
CA LYS A 258 -6.17 23.14 -26.84
C LYS A 258 -7.05 22.63 -25.70
N THR A 259 -7.43 21.36 -25.78
CA THR A 259 -8.22 20.69 -24.74
C THR A 259 -7.41 19.55 -24.12
N TYR A 260 -7.38 19.52 -22.78
CA TYR A 260 -6.65 18.52 -22.00
C TYR A 260 -7.60 17.77 -21.08
N THR A 261 -7.22 16.56 -20.66
CA THR A 261 -7.97 15.79 -19.66
C THR A 261 -7.12 15.60 -18.41
N LEU A 262 -7.54 16.19 -17.29
CA LEU A 262 -6.88 16.06 -15.98
C LEU A 262 -7.86 15.44 -14.99
N LYS A 263 -7.44 14.37 -14.30
CA LYS A 263 -8.27 13.63 -13.31
C LYS A 263 -9.68 13.29 -13.83
N GLY A 264 -9.81 13.00 -15.14
CA GLY A 264 -11.07 12.64 -15.81
C GLY A 264 -11.97 13.82 -16.19
N LYS A 265 -11.52 15.06 -16.01
CA LYS A 265 -12.21 16.30 -16.38
C LYS A 265 -11.51 16.99 -17.55
N GLU A 266 -12.27 17.55 -18.47
CA GLU A 266 -11.74 18.30 -19.62
C GLU A 266 -11.44 19.77 -19.27
N TYR A 267 -10.34 20.28 -19.81
CA TYR A 267 -9.85 21.64 -19.66
C TYR A 267 -9.53 22.23 -21.02
N GLU A 268 -10.34 23.18 -21.48
CA GLU A 268 -10.06 24.00 -22.66
C GLU A 268 -9.16 25.17 -22.24
N VAL A 269 -7.91 25.20 -22.71
CA VAL A 269 -6.92 26.24 -22.41
C VAL A 269 -6.63 27.03 -23.68
N THR A 270 -6.76 28.36 -23.61
CA THR A 270 -6.40 29.30 -24.67
C THR A 270 -5.32 30.27 -24.18
N ALA A 271 -4.21 30.43 -24.92
CA ALA A 271 -3.30 31.56 -24.69
C ALA A 271 -3.93 32.82 -25.29
N LEU A 272 -4.43 33.73 -24.46
CA LEU A 272 -5.16 34.90 -24.96
C LEU A 272 -4.23 35.99 -25.49
N ILE A 273 -3.20 36.30 -24.70
CA ILE A 273 -2.27 37.39 -24.96
C ILE A 273 -0.92 36.93 -24.42
N ILE A 274 0.11 37.02 -25.26
CA ILE A 274 1.51 37.01 -24.85
C ILE A 274 2.05 38.41 -25.13
N SER A 275 2.86 38.96 -24.22
CA SER A 275 3.33 40.34 -24.31
C SER A 275 4.84 40.42 -24.19
N ASP A 276 5.46 41.01 -25.21
CA ASP A 276 6.90 41.05 -25.39
C ASP A 276 7.62 42.06 -24.48
N TRP A 277 6.89 42.98 -23.83
CA TRP A 277 7.55 44.06 -23.08
C TRP A 277 6.72 44.82 -22.04
N ALA A 278 7.27 44.95 -20.83
CA ALA A 278 6.97 46.01 -19.87
C ALA A 278 8.25 46.72 -19.36
N GLY A 279 9.03 47.33 -20.24
CA GLY A 279 10.10 48.27 -19.86
C GLY A 279 11.47 47.64 -19.59
N ALA A 280 12.49 48.49 -19.38
CA ALA A 280 13.93 48.18 -19.38
C ALA A 280 14.42 47.14 -18.33
N VAL A 281 13.51 46.45 -17.65
CA VAL A 281 13.74 45.47 -16.57
C VAL A 281 12.58 44.45 -16.43
N GLY A 282 11.64 44.34 -17.38
CA GLY A 282 10.43 43.50 -17.22
C GLY A 282 10.46 42.20 -18.02
N SER A 283 9.92 41.12 -17.44
CA SER A 283 9.73 39.80 -18.06
C SER A 283 8.55 39.78 -19.04
N ALA A 284 8.54 38.80 -19.95
CA ALA A 284 7.39 38.55 -20.82
C ALA A 284 6.19 38.09 -19.97
N ASN A 285 4.97 38.47 -20.37
CA ASN A 285 3.77 38.19 -19.58
C ASN A 285 2.68 37.55 -20.43
N VAL A 286 1.91 36.65 -19.82
CA VAL A 286 0.84 35.91 -20.48
C VAL A 286 -0.50 36.05 -19.74
N LYS A 287 -1.60 35.91 -20.48
CA LYS A 287 -2.91 35.60 -19.92
C LYS A 287 -3.51 34.39 -20.60
N LEU A 288 -4.02 33.47 -19.80
CA LEU A 288 -4.67 32.25 -20.25
C LEU A 288 -6.17 32.35 -20.03
N LYS A 289 -6.93 31.62 -20.85
CA LYS A 289 -8.34 31.34 -20.60
C LYS A 289 -8.51 29.84 -20.43
N VAL A 290 -8.90 29.39 -19.24
CA VAL A 290 -9.11 27.98 -18.92
C VAL A 290 -10.58 27.73 -18.61
N ASN A 291 -11.26 26.89 -19.38
CA ASN A 291 -12.69 26.57 -19.19
C ASN A 291 -13.62 27.80 -19.05
N GLY A 292 -13.29 28.91 -19.72
CA GLY A 292 -14.05 30.16 -19.63
C GLY A 292 -13.55 31.17 -18.61
N GLU A 293 -12.71 30.76 -17.65
CA GLU A 293 -12.06 31.60 -16.67
C GLU A 293 -10.79 32.23 -17.26
N VAL A 294 -10.52 33.51 -16.98
CA VAL A 294 -9.33 34.21 -17.48
C VAL A 294 -8.38 34.45 -16.31
N THR A 295 -7.14 34.00 -16.45
CA THR A 295 -6.10 34.17 -15.44
C THR A 295 -5.74 35.64 -15.24
N LYS A 296 -5.08 35.93 -14.12
CA LYS A 296 -4.30 37.16 -13.95
C LYS A 296 -3.17 37.21 -15.00
N GLN A 297 -2.50 38.35 -15.05
CA GLN A 297 -1.27 38.45 -15.82
C GLN A 297 -0.21 37.62 -15.11
N MET A 298 0.33 36.62 -15.81
CA MET A 298 1.28 35.66 -15.31
C MET A 298 2.64 35.88 -15.98
N GLU A 299 3.72 35.66 -15.24
CA GLU A 299 5.11 35.70 -15.72
C GLU A 299 5.70 34.29 -15.61
N GLU A 300 6.87 34.06 -16.20
CA GLU A 300 7.64 32.82 -16.01
C GLU A 300 7.78 32.47 -14.52
N GLY A 301 7.54 31.20 -14.20
CA GLY A 301 7.59 30.68 -12.83
C GLY A 301 6.41 31.07 -11.95
N SER A 302 5.44 31.83 -12.44
CA SER A 302 4.21 32.11 -11.70
C SER A 302 3.18 30.99 -11.82
N THR A 303 2.36 30.84 -10.78
CA THR A 303 1.25 29.90 -10.71
C THR A 303 -0.07 30.64 -10.49
N GLU A 304 -1.18 30.02 -10.87
CA GLU A 304 -2.51 30.52 -10.56
C GLU A 304 -3.47 29.37 -10.30
N ILE A 305 -4.19 29.46 -9.19
CA ILE A 305 -5.23 28.51 -8.80
C ILE A 305 -6.56 28.98 -9.41
N LEU A 306 -7.17 28.12 -10.23
CA LEU A 306 -8.47 28.35 -10.86
C LEU A 306 -9.62 28.16 -9.86
N ASN A 307 -10.84 28.58 -10.21
CA ASN A 307 -12.01 28.47 -9.31
C ASN A 307 -12.36 27.03 -8.91
N ASP A 308 -11.89 26.02 -9.66
CA ASP A 308 -12.12 24.61 -9.36
C ASP A 308 -10.98 23.96 -8.56
N GLY A 309 -10.00 24.75 -8.10
CA GLY A 309 -8.83 24.31 -7.36
C GLY A 309 -7.67 23.81 -8.23
N THR A 310 -7.83 23.75 -9.55
CA THR A 310 -6.75 23.32 -10.45
C THR A 310 -5.72 24.43 -10.59
N THR A 311 -4.44 24.10 -10.43
CA THR A 311 -3.34 25.05 -10.61
C THR A 311 -2.84 25.05 -12.05
N ILE A 312 -2.57 26.23 -12.60
CA ILE A 312 -1.83 26.41 -13.86
C ILE A 312 -0.52 27.13 -13.56
N GLY A 313 0.58 26.71 -14.19
CA GLY A 313 1.92 27.26 -13.97
C GLY A 313 2.58 27.62 -15.28
N ILE A 314 3.28 28.77 -15.32
CA ILE A 314 4.01 29.19 -16.52
C ILE A 314 5.43 28.68 -16.44
N ARG A 315 5.83 27.87 -17.41
CA ARG A 315 7.17 27.30 -17.49
C ARG A 315 8.15 28.24 -18.18
N GLU A 316 7.78 28.73 -19.36
CA GLU A 316 8.61 29.63 -20.17
C GLU A 316 7.70 30.45 -21.10
N VAL A 317 8.13 31.67 -21.43
CA VAL A 317 7.46 32.52 -22.42
C VAL A 317 8.48 32.94 -23.48
N LEU A 318 8.24 32.53 -24.72
CA LEU A 318 9.13 32.74 -25.86
C LEU A 318 8.49 33.71 -26.87
N PRO A 319 8.75 35.03 -26.73
CA PRO A 319 8.26 36.03 -27.67
C PRO A 319 8.99 35.95 -29.02
N ASN A 320 8.26 35.98 -30.14
CA ASN A 320 8.82 35.82 -31.49
C ASN A 320 8.57 37.07 -32.37
N GLU A 321 9.50 38.03 -32.35
CA GLU A 321 9.32 39.33 -33.03
C GLU A 321 10.08 39.49 -34.38
N ALA A 322 10.89 38.53 -34.83
CA ALA A 322 11.85 38.76 -35.92
C ALA A 322 11.34 38.39 -37.33
N GLY A 323 10.43 39.21 -37.90
CA GLY A 323 10.20 39.29 -39.36
C GLY A 323 9.09 38.40 -39.95
N GLU A 324 8.15 37.93 -39.14
CA GLU A 324 7.22 36.87 -39.52
C GLU A 324 5.97 37.38 -40.26
N THR A 325 5.60 36.65 -41.31
CA THR A 325 4.30 36.72 -42.02
C THR A 325 3.37 35.59 -41.56
N ALA A 326 3.82 34.76 -40.61
CA ALA A 326 3.12 33.72 -39.82
C ALA A 326 4.09 33.18 -38.74
N GLY A 327 3.61 32.86 -37.53
CA GLY A 327 4.37 32.39 -36.35
C GLY A 327 4.08 33.28 -35.13
N GLY A 328 3.29 32.78 -34.15
CA GLY A 328 2.91 33.53 -32.94
C GLY A 328 3.92 33.39 -31.80
N ASP A 329 3.75 34.18 -30.74
CA ASP A 329 4.50 33.99 -29.50
C ASP A 329 4.15 32.64 -28.88
N ILE A 330 5.12 32.01 -28.20
CA ILE A 330 5.00 30.66 -27.65
C ILE A 330 4.97 30.70 -26.13
N LEU A 331 4.10 29.89 -25.55
CA LEU A 331 3.99 29.65 -24.11
C LEU A 331 4.22 28.18 -23.79
N GLU A 332 5.11 27.89 -22.85
CA GLU A 332 5.18 26.60 -22.17
C GLU A 332 4.51 26.69 -20.80
N PHE A 333 3.67 25.71 -20.46
CA PHE A 333 2.91 25.74 -19.22
C PHE A 333 2.62 24.33 -18.67
N TYR A 334 2.30 24.30 -17.38
CA TYR A 334 1.79 23.13 -16.68
C TYR A 334 0.32 23.30 -16.31
N LEU A 335 -0.50 22.28 -16.59
CA LEU A 335 -1.86 22.15 -16.04
C LEU A 335 -1.86 21.10 -14.91
N GLY A 336 -2.46 21.46 -13.78
CA GLY A 336 -2.20 20.75 -12.52
C GLY A 336 -0.76 21.00 -12.06
N ALA A 337 -0.30 22.25 -12.14
CA ALA A 337 1.05 22.64 -11.78
C ALA A 337 1.31 22.44 -10.28
N PHE A 338 2.51 21.98 -9.95
CA PHE A 338 3.00 21.81 -8.59
C PHE A 338 4.33 22.56 -8.47
N LYS A 339 4.35 23.64 -7.71
CA LYS A 339 5.54 24.49 -7.57
C LYS A 339 6.13 24.34 -6.18
N ILE A 340 7.42 24.06 -6.09
CA ILE A 340 8.16 23.97 -4.82
C ILE A 340 9.22 25.05 -4.81
N LYS A 341 9.33 25.77 -3.70
CA LYS A 341 10.38 26.76 -3.47
C LYS A 341 11.13 26.38 -2.20
N PHE A 342 12.41 26.10 -2.38
CA PHE A 342 13.34 25.81 -1.30
C PHE A 342 14.25 27.00 -1.07
N GLU A 343 14.32 27.47 0.17
CA GLU A 343 15.15 28.61 0.56
C GLU A 343 15.95 28.30 1.81
N ASP A 344 17.28 28.39 1.73
CA ASP A 344 18.13 28.09 2.87
C ASP A 344 19.25 29.14 3.00
N THR A 345 19.59 29.51 4.23
CA THR A 345 20.65 30.45 4.58
C THR A 345 21.83 29.81 5.31
N THR A 346 21.71 28.56 5.76
CA THR A 346 22.78 27.83 6.42
C THR A 346 23.01 26.44 5.81
N SER A 347 24.24 26.15 5.40
CA SER A 347 24.52 24.93 4.61
C SER A 347 24.59 23.63 5.43
N THR A 348 24.12 23.63 6.69
CA THR A 348 24.32 22.51 7.63
C THR A 348 23.23 22.35 8.68
N LEU A 349 22.29 23.28 8.81
CA LEU A 349 21.18 23.19 9.78
C LEU A 349 19.88 22.94 9.03
N TYR A 350 18.92 22.37 9.74
CA TYR A 350 17.53 22.29 9.35
C TYR A 350 16.84 23.57 9.82
N ASP A 351 17.02 24.65 9.06
CA ASP A 351 16.43 25.97 9.34
C ASP A 351 16.02 26.72 8.05
N GLY A 352 16.03 26.03 6.92
CA GLY A 352 15.51 26.51 5.65
C GLY A 352 13.98 26.49 5.62
N ASN A 353 13.43 27.20 4.63
CA ASN A 353 12.00 27.36 4.43
C ASN A 353 11.57 26.64 3.14
N THR A 354 10.42 25.99 3.21
CA THR A 354 9.75 25.37 2.06
C THR A 354 8.43 26.09 1.79
N GLU A 355 8.16 26.36 0.52
CA GLU A 355 6.88 26.89 0.05
C GLU A 355 6.40 26.01 -1.10
N VAL A 356 5.15 25.55 -1.05
CA VAL A 356 4.54 24.71 -2.09
C VAL A 356 3.28 25.42 -2.59
N ASN A 357 3.12 25.58 -3.90
CA ASN A 357 1.95 26.23 -4.51
C ASN A 357 1.59 27.62 -3.92
N GLU A 358 2.61 28.40 -3.55
CA GLU A 358 2.50 29.74 -2.92
C GLU A 358 2.07 29.72 -1.43
N GLU A 359 2.00 28.54 -0.82
CA GLU A 359 1.75 28.31 0.61
C GLU A 359 3.06 27.95 1.31
N ASN A 360 3.34 28.55 2.46
CA ASN A 360 4.52 28.17 3.23
C ASN A 360 4.19 26.90 3.98
N ILE A 361 5.07 25.90 3.94
CA ILE A 361 4.89 24.70 4.76
C ILE A 361 5.55 24.94 6.10
N GLU A 362 4.78 25.51 7.04
CA GLU A 362 5.27 25.91 8.36
C GLU A 362 5.74 24.75 9.22
N ASP A 363 5.13 23.59 9.05
CA ASP A 363 5.49 22.34 9.74
C ASP A 363 6.52 21.55 8.95
N SER A 364 7.50 22.25 8.37
CA SER A 364 8.63 21.61 7.70
C SER A 364 9.97 22.25 8.04
N ASP A 365 10.99 21.41 8.04
CA ASP A 365 12.38 21.81 8.18
C ASP A 365 13.16 21.41 6.92
N LEU A 366 13.86 22.38 6.34
CA LEU A 366 14.70 22.19 5.15
C LEU A 366 16.17 22.38 5.49
N SER A 367 17.02 21.53 4.91
CA SER A 367 18.47 21.74 4.86
C SER A 367 18.98 21.50 3.44
N ILE A 368 19.70 22.46 2.89
CA ILE A 368 20.46 22.29 1.65
C ILE A 368 21.94 22.29 2.03
N GLU A 369 22.64 21.19 1.79
CA GLU A 369 24.08 21.12 2.05
C GLU A 369 24.84 21.63 0.82
N TRP A 370 25.32 22.88 0.84
CA TRP A 370 26.15 23.43 -0.23
C TRP A 370 27.58 23.79 0.21
N THR A 371 28.48 23.83 -0.77
CA THR A 371 29.78 24.50 -0.65
C THR A 371 29.88 25.59 -1.70
N ASN A 372 30.61 26.67 -1.41
CA ASN A 372 30.76 27.75 -2.37
C ASN A 372 32.17 28.34 -2.40
N THR A 373 32.51 28.93 -3.53
CA THR A 373 33.66 29.81 -3.70
C THR A 373 33.17 31.25 -3.88
N THR A 374 34.03 32.14 -4.38
CA THR A 374 33.61 33.48 -4.81
C THR A 374 32.71 33.44 -6.04
N ASP A 375 32.89 32.44 -6.90
CA ASP A 375 32.35 32.42 -8.26
C ASP A 375 31.50 31.18 -8.54
N THR A 376 31.43 30.21 -7.62
CA THR A 376 30.68 28.96 -7.82
C THR A 376 29.96 28.51 -6.54
N VAL A 377 28.85 27.79 -6.72
CA VAL A 377 28.12 27.04 -5.69
C VAL A 377 28.02 25.58 -6.13
N ARG A 378 28.11 24.66 -5.17
CA ARG A 378 27.90 23.23 -5.37
C ARG A 378 26.96 22.70 -4.30
N ILE A 379 25.82 22.17 -4.71
CA ILE A 379 24.82 21.50 -3.87
C ILE A 379 25.20 20.02 -3.75
N ASN A 380 25.29 19.49 -2.54
CA ASN A 380 25.63 18.08 -2.29
C ASN A 380 24.42 17.30 -1.78
N LYS A 381 23.51 17.95 -1.07
CA LYS A 381 22.29 17.31 -0.55
C LYS A 381 21.16 18.32 -0.39
N ILE A 382 19.93 17.86 -0.59
CA ILE A 382 18.72 18.53 -0.10
C ILE A 382 18.03 17.55 0.85
N GLY A 383 17.79 17.96 2.09
CA GLY A 383 17.07 17.19 3.09
C GLY A 383 15.84 17.95 3.56
N TYR A 384 14.70 17.28 3.59
CA TYR A 384 13.40 17.84 3.96
C TYR A 384 12.77 16.97 5.07
N ILE A 385 12.29 17.59 6.13
CA ILE A 385 11.54 16.93 7.20
C ILE A 385 10.15 17.56 7.22
N LEU A 386 9.13 16.72 7.21
CA LEU A 386 7.76 17.14 7.49
C LEU A 386 7.42 16.76 8.93
N PHE A 387 6.92 17.72 9.70
CA PHE A 387 6.29 17.48 10.98
C PHE A 387 4.80 17.22 10.76
N THR A 388 4.24 16.33 11.58
CA THR A 388 2.81 16.04 11.54
C THR A 388 2.03 17.24 12.06
N ASP A 389 1.15 17.78 11.21
CA ASP A 389 0.10 18.71 11.60
C ASP A 389 -1.22 18.25 10.97
N GLY A 390 -2.13 17.77 11.83
CA GLY A 390 -3.42 17.27 11.38
C GLY A 390 -4.43 18.40 11.19
N ILE A 391 -5.52 18.11 10.48
CA ILE A 391 -6.59 19.08 10.26
C ILE A 391 -7.05 19.67 11.60
N SER A 392 -7.02 21.01 11.73
CA SER A 392 -7.35 21.73 12.97
C SER A 392 -6.39 21.55 14.16
N GLY A 393 -5.17 21.04 13.92
CA GLY A 393 -4.15 20.78 14.96
C GLY A 393 -4.44 19.53 15.81
N ASP A 394 -5.24 18.61 15.26
CA ASP A 394 -5.57 17.32 15.86
C ASP A 394 -4.57 16.23 15.42
N GLU A 395 -4.51 15.10 16.11
CA GLU A 395 -3.59 14.02 15.74
C GLU A 395 -4.15 13.24 14.53
N PRO A 396 -3.36 12.99 13.47
CA PRO A 396 -3.86 12.19 12.35
C PRO A 396 -4.12 10.72 12.72
N TYR A 397 -5.41 10.36 12.76
CA TYR A 397 -5.90 8.97 12.84
C TYR A 397 -6.34 8.47 11.46
N ILE A 398 -5.55 7.56 10.87
CA ILE A 398 -5.82 6.94 9.58
C ILE A 398 -6.50 5.59 9.84
N ALA A 399 -7.81 5.53 9.56
CA ALA A 399 -8.60 4.31 9.68
C ALA A 399 -8.33 3.34 8.53
N PRO A 400 -8.71 2.05 8.66
CA PRO A 400 -8.57 1.07 7.57
C PRO A 400 -9.19 1.56 6.25
N GLY A 401 -8.40 1.50 5.18
CA GLY A 401 -8.73 1.94 3.83
C GLY A 401 -8.43 3.41 3.52
N GLN A 402 -7.97 4.20 4.50
CA GLN A 402 -7.69 5.64 4.35
C GLN A 402 -6.19 5.93 4.14
N GLY A 403 -5.89 7.17 3.74
CA GLY A 403 -4.55 7.69 3.54
C GLY A 403 -4.21 8.86 4.48
N TYR A 404 -2.94 9.08 4.75
CA TYR A 404 -2.44 10.15 5.63
C TYR A 404 -2.67 11.54 5.05
N LYS A 405 -2.52 11.70 3.73
CA LYS A 405 -2.74 12.98 3.03
C LYS A 405 -4.09 13.60 3.32
N GLU A 406 -5.15 12.77 3.44
CA GLU A 406 -6.51 13.24 3.73
C GLU A 406 -6.70 13.75 5.18
N LYS A 407 -5.68 13.62 6.02
CA LYS A 407 -5.71 13.97 7.45
C LYS A 407 -4.81 15.17 7.81
N LEU A 408 -4.07 15.72 6.85
CA LEU A 408 -3.15 16.85 7.05
C LEU A 408 -3.86 18.19 6.85
N ASP A 409 -3.45 19.21 7.60
CA ASP A 409 -3.86 20.61 7.34
C ASP A 409 -3.24 21.10 6.02
N GLU A 410 -1.96 20.80 5.81
CA GLU A 410 -1.17 21.15 4.61
C GLU A 410 -0.70 19.89 3.84
N PRO A 411 -1.59 19.19 3.09
CA PRO A 411 -1.21 17.99 2.34
C PRO A 411 -0.10 18.20 1.30
N GLU A 412 0.08 19.44 0.85
CA GLU A 412 1.18 19.91 -0.01
C GLU A 412 2.56 19.66 0.59
N GLY A 413 2.68 19.56 1.91
CA GLY A 413 3.91 19.20 2.63
C GLY A 413 4.46 17.81 2.27
N LEU A 414 3.69 16.97 1.59
CA LEU A 414 4.20 15.71 1.02
C LEU A 414 5.12 15.91 -0.20
N LEU A 415 5.29 17.15 -0.70
CA LEU A 415 6.12 17.54 -1.84
C LEU A 415 5.73 16.96 -3.21
N ALA A 416 4.81 16.01 -3.28
CA ALA A 416 4.28 15.44 -4.52
C ALA A 416 2.85 14.89 -4.31
N ASP A 417 1.99 15.01 -5.33
CA ASP A 417 0.59 14.54 -5.23
C ASP A 417 0.49 13.02 -5.47
N ALA A 418 1.50 12.39 -6.06
CA ALA A 418 1.45 10.99 -6.44
C ALA A 418 1.48 10.00 -5.26
N TRP A 419 1.97 10.40 -4.06
CA TRP A 419 2.25 9.46 -2.97
C TRP A 419 1.51 9.74 -1.64
N ASP A 420 1.46 8.73 -0.76
CA ASP A 420 0.78 8.75 0.56
C ASP A 420 1.23 7.60 1.49
N PHE A 421 0.97 7.74 2.79
CA PHE A 421 0.93 6.59 3.72
C PHE A 421 -0.49 6.04 3.76
N ARG A 422 -0.64 4.72 3.73
CA ARG A 422 -1.92 4.05 3.64
C ARG A 422 -2.04 2.94 4.68
N TYR A 423 -3.18 2.87 5.35
CA TYR A 423 -3.48 1.83 6.33
C TYR A 423 -4.64 0.96 5.84
N GLU A 424 -4.46 -0.36 5.83
CA GLU A 424 -5.45 -1.33 5.34
C GLU A 424 -6.03 -2.22 6.47
N GLY A 425 -5.81 -1.84 7.72
CA GLY A 425 -6.30 -2.59 8.89
C GLY A 425 -5.31 -3.64 9.40
N LEU A 426 -5.80 -4.50 10.29
CA LEU A 426 -5.06 -5.63 10.85
C LEU A 426 -5.21 -6.89 9.99
N SER A 427 -4.21 -7.77 9.99
CA SER A 427 -4.32 -9.11 9.41
C SER A 427 -5.49 -9.90 10.02
N ASP A 428 -6.09 -10.83 9.27
CA ASP A 428 -7.16 -11.72 9.78
C ASP A 428 -6.75 -13.20 9.72
N PRO A 429 -6.05 -13.72 10.75
CA PRO A 429 -5.78 -15.16 10.89
C PRO A 429 -7.02 -15.96 11.32
N GLY A 430 -8.17 -15.31 11.51
CA GLY A 430 -9.33 -15.81 12.21
C GLY A 430 -9.14 -15.81 13.72
N ALA A 431 -10.26 -15.85 14.45
CA ALA A 431 -10.27 -15.80 15.91
C ALA A 431 -11.29 -16.78 16.50
N THR A 432 -11.24 -16.97 17.82
CA THR A 432 -12.31 -17.58 18.60
C THR A 432 -12.64 -16.71 19.81
N GLU A 433 -13.84 -16.88 20.37
CA GLU A 433 -14.27 -16.07 21.52
C GLU A 433 -14.21 -16.87 22.81
N ILE A 434 -13.76 -16.20 23.87
CA ILE A 434 -14.00 -16.58 25.26
C ILE A 434 -15.07 -15.63 25.79
N ARG A 435 -16.10 -16.15 26.44
CA ARG A 435 -17.20 -15.34 26.97
C ARG A 435 -17.50 -15.69 28.41
N LEU A 436 -17.56 -14.67 29.27
CA LEU A 436 -18.21 -14.74 30.57
C LEU A 436 -19.54 -14.00 30.49
N LYS A 437 -20.62 -14.73 30.66
CA LYS A 437 -21.97 -14.17 30.58
C LYS A 437 -22.77 -14.55 31.82
N SER A 438 -23.43 -13.55 32.41
CA SER A 438 -24.30 -13.75 33.56
C SER A 438 -25.53 -14.59 33.19
N SER A 439 -26.03 -15.33 34.17
CA SER A 439 -27.21 -16.18 34.08
C SER A 439 -28.13 -15.84 35.25
N GLY A 440 -28.71 -14.63 35.20
CA GLY A 440 -29.23 -13.95 36.38
C GLY A 440 -28.11 -13.33 37.21
N ASP A 441 -28.46 -12.81 38.37
CA ASP A 441 -27.58 -11.97 39.19
C ASP A 441 -26.48 -12.77 39.91
N ASP A 442 -26.60 -14.10 40.02
CA ASP A 442 -25.78 -14.93 40.91
C ASP A 442 -24.89 -15.97 40.21
N GLU A 443 -24.85 -16.03 38.87
CA GLU A 443 -24.08 -17.05 38.13
C GLU A 443 -23.38 -16.46 36.90
N TYR A 444 -22.09 -16.76 36.73
CA TYR A 444 -21.40 -16.59 35.44
C TYR A 444 -21.23 -17.93 34.72
N ARG A 445 -21.43 -17.89 33.40
CA ARG A 445 -21.21 -19.01 32.49
C ARG A 445 -20.06 -18.71 31.54
N LEU A 446 -19.17 -19.69 31.40
CA LEU A 446 -18.00 -19.64 30.52
C LEU A 446 -18.34 -20.29 29.17
N SER A 447 -17.92 -19.64 28.09
CA SER A 447 -17.88 -20.25 26.75
C SER A 447 -16.51 -20.06 26.13
N PHE A 448 -15.98 -21.07 25.44
CA PHE A 448 -14.71 -20.99 24.71
C PHE A 448 -14.60 -22.10 23.65
N THR A 449 -13.63 -21.98 22.75
CA THR A 449 -13.24 -23.06 21.84
C THR A 449 -11.83 -23.53 22.19
N ASN A 450 -11.59 -24.83 22.30
CA ASN A 450 -10.25 -25.35 22.60
C ASN A 450 -9.36 -25.47 21.34
N THR A 451 -8.07 -25.80 21.54
CA THR A 451 -7.07 -26.03 20.47
C THR A 451 -7.44 -27.08 19.42
N GLN A 452 -8.46 -27.91 19.67
CA GLN A 452 -8.96 -28.91 18.73
C GLN A 452 -10.27 -28.48 18.03
N GLY A 453 -10.68 -27.23 18.19
CA GLY A 453 -11.88 -26.67 17.56
C GLY A 453 -13.19 -27.15 18.20
N ILE A 454 -13.14 -27.74 19.40
CA ILE A 454 -14.35 -28.14 20.14
C ILE A 454 -14.85 -26.92 20.92
N GLU A 455 -16.10 -26.57 20.66
CA GLU A 455 -16.79 -25.48 21.35
C GLU A 455 -17.39 -25.99 22.67
N TYR A 456 -17.13 -25.26 23.75
CA TYR A 456 -17.79 -25.40 25.04
C TYR A 456 -18.65 -24.17 25.23
N SER A 457 -19.97 -24.32 25.11
CA SER A 457 -20.91 -23.20 25.23
C SER A 457 -21.64 -23.28 26.57
N ASN A 458 -21.75 -22.14 27.25
CA ASN A 458 -22.62 -21.97 28.41
C ASN A 458 -22.31 -22.88 29.62
N VAL A 459 -21.02 -23.19 29.83
CA VAL A 459 -20.52 -24.01 30.94
C VAL A 459 -20.70 -23.24 32.24
N ARG A 460 -21.20 -23.91 33.29
CA ARG A 460 -21.33 -23.29 34.61
C ARG A 460 -19.95 -23.04 35.18
N PHE A 461 -19.60 -21.77 35.42
CA PHE A 461 -18.27 -21.40 35.83
C PHE A 461 -18.21 -21.03 37.30
N VAL A 462 -18.93 -19.98 37.71
CA VAL A 462 -18.95 -19.54 39.11
C VAL A 462 -20.35 -19.09 39.54
N TYR A 463 -20.67 -19.37 40.81
CA TYR A 463 -21.95 -19.10 41.45
C TYR A 463 -21.78 -18.39 42.80
N ALA A 464 -22.56 -17.33 43.04
CA ALA A 464 -22.63 -16.59 44.29
C ALA A 464 -23.71 -17.17 45.23
N ASN A 465 -23.31 -17.85 46.30
CA ASN A 465 -24.26 -18.53 47.20
C ASN A 465 -24.82 -17.64 48.33
N GLY A 466 -24.55 -16.34 48.30
CA GLY A 466 -24.85 -15.38 49.36
C GLY A 466 -23.74 -15.18 50.41
N THR A 467 -22.71 -16.02 50.43
CA THR A 467 -21.58 -15.95 51.39
C THR A 467 -20.20 -16.12 50.77
N ALA A 468 -20.09 -16.81 49.64
CA ALA A 468 -18.86 -17.03 48.90
C ALA A 468 -19.17 -17.26 47.41
N LEU A 469 -18.14 -17.18 46.57
CA LEU A 469 -18.16 -17.69 45.21
C LEU A 469 -17.80 -19.18 45.21
N LEU A 470 -18.55 -19.98 44.44
CA LEU A 470 -18.34 -21.41 44.23
C LEU A 470 -18.05 -21.68 42.76
N TYR A 471 -17.08 -22.52 42.44
CA TYR A 471 -16.89 -22.97 41.05
C TYR A 471 -17.92 -24.05 40.70
N GLY A 472 -18.67 -23.84 39.62
CA GLY A 472 -19.87 -24.59 39.26
C GLY A 472 -21.15 -23.91 39.76
N ASP A 473 -22.05 -24.67 40.38
CA ASP A 473 -23.29 -24.18 40.97
C ASP A 473 -23.59 -24.77 42.37
N ASP A 474 -24.79 -24.48 42.87
CA ASP A 474 -25.28 -24.90 44.18
C ASP A 474 -25.46 -26.42 44.36
N ASP A 475 -25.41 -27.23 43.31
CA ASP A 475 -25.53 -28.70 43.34
C ASP A 475 -24.30 -29.41 42.73
N ASP A 476 -23.75 -28.88 41.64
CA ASP A 476 -22.74 -29.48 40.78
C ASP A 476 -21.46 -28.62 40.74
N ALA A 477 -20.31 -29.15 41.17
CA ALA A 477 -19.05 -28.40 41.21
C ALA A 477 -18.29 -28.42 39.87
N LEU A 478 -17.46 -27.40 39.60
CA LEU A 478 -16.43 -27.42 38.56
C LEU A 478 -15.05 -27.63 39.21
N ILE A 479 -14.38 -28.73 38.87
CA ILE A 479 -13.08 -29.12 39.44
C ILE A 479 -11.97 -28.93 38.41
N PHE A 480 -10.94 -28.16 38.76
CA PHE A 480 -9.75 -28.00 37.92
C PHE A 480 -8.44 -28.04 38.74
N GLU A 481 -8.53 -27.99 40.08
CA GLU A 481 -7.41 -28.31 40.98
C GLU A 481 -7.43 -29.76 41.46
N GLN A 482 -6.24 -30.30 41.69
CA GLN A 482 -6.02 -31.66 42.14
C GLN A 482 -5.78 -31.74 43.66
N GLY A 483 -6.37 -32.72 44.32
CA GLY A 483 -6.23 -32.91 45.77
C GLY A 483 -5.06 -33.82 46.18
N THR A 484 -4.12 -33.30 46.98
CA THR A 484 -3.02 -34.11 47.56
C THR A 484 -3.35 -34.68 48.94
N GLY A 485 -2.88 -35.90 49.22
CA GLY A 485 -2.72 -36.45 50.58
C GLY A 485 -3.94 -36.33 51.52
N SER A 486 -3.83 -35.49 52.55
CA SER A 486 -4.85 -35.26 53.60
C SER A 486 -6.05 -34.44 53.14
N ASP A 487 -5.94 -33.72 52.02
CA ASP A 487 -6.98 -32.84 51.47
C ASP A 487 -7.76 -33.50 50.31
N ALA A 488 -7.42 -34.75 49.99
CA ALA A 488 -8.11 -35.62 49.05
C ALA A 488 -9.64 -35.74 49.26
N GLY A 489 -10.16 -35.38 50.44
CA GLY A 489 -11.61 -35.31 50.68
C GLY A 489 -12.28 -34.08 50.08
N ASN A 490 -11.54 -33.01 49.78
CA ASN A 490 -12.07 -31.69 49.45
C ASN A 490 -12.18 -31.44 47.94
N PHE A 491 -11.35 -32.10 47.12
CA PHE A 491 -11.34 -32.03 45.65
C PHE A 491 -11.96 -33.29 45.01
N THR A 492 -12.89 -33.94 45.72
CA THR A 492 -13.52 -35.15 45.21
C THR A 492 -14.61 -34.84 44.19
N ILE A 493 -14.51 -35.48 43.03
CA ILE A 493 -15.53 -35.40 41.99
C ILE A 493 -16.67 -36.37 42.33
N LYS A 494 -17.90 -35.85 42.35
CA LYS A 494 -19.16 -36.58 42.59
C LYS A 494 -20.00 -36.62 41.32
N LYS A 495 -21.05 -37.44 41.34
CA LYS A 495 -22.02 -37.48 40.25
C LYS A 495 -22.56 -36.08 39.97
N SER A 496 -22.63 -35.74 38.69
CA SER A 496 -23.02 -34.46 38.10
C SER A 496 -21.96 -33.35 38.15
N ASP A 497 -20.87 -33.52 38.90
CA ASP A 497 -19.76 -32.56 38.89
C ASP A 497 -19.04 -32.56 37.53
N TYR A 498 -18.47 -31.42 37.21
CA TYR A 498 -17.65 -31.15 36.04
C TYR A 498 -16.18 -31.16 36.41
N LEU A 499 -15.33 -31.56 35.48
CA LEU A 499 -13.89 -31.53 35.63
C LEU A 499 -13.20 -31.00 34.35
N VAL A 500 -12.15 -30.21 34.55
CA VAL A 500 -11.22 -29.81 33.49
C VAL A 500 -10.07 -30.81 33.45
N LEU A 501 -9.79 -31.32 32.27
CA LEU A 501 -8.62 -32.15 31.97
C LEU A 501 -7.76 -31.40 30.98
N SER A 502 -6.45 -31.34 31.19
CA SER A 502 -5.56 -30.56 30.34
C SER A 502 -4.18 -31.20 30.19
N HIS A 503 -3.90 -31.79 29.03
CA HIS A 503 -2.54 -32.25 28.75
C HIS A 503 -1.66 -31.06 28.36
N ASN A 504 -0.54 -30.84 29.05
CA ASN A 504 0.34 -29.67 28.90
C ASN A 504 -0.43 -28.34 29.00
N GLY A 505 -1.35 -28.22 29.95
CA GLY A 505 -2.22 -27.04 30.10
C GLY A 505 -1.52 -25.71 30.42
N GLY A 506 -0.23 -25.75 30.77
CA GLY A 506 0.63 -24.57 30.93
C GLY A 506 1.46 -24.24 29.70
N THR A 507 1.03 -24.70 28.51
CA THR A 507 1.65 -24.37 27.22
C THR A 507 0.56 -24.01 26.21
N ASP A 508 0.90 -23.16 25.25
CA ASP A 508 0.04 -22.72 24.14
C ASP A 508 -0.43 -23.87 23.22
N THR A 509 0.26 -25.01 23.24
CA THR A 509 -0.11 -26.24 22.52
C THR A 509 -0.94 -27.23 23.36
N GLY A 510 -1.31 -26.85 24.58
CA GLY A 510 -2.05 -27.70 25.50
C GLY A 510 -3.41 -28.15 24.96
N VAL A 511 -3.88 -29.31 25.44
CA VAL A 511 -5.15 -29.90 25.00
C VAL A 511 -6.12 -29.99 26.16
N THR A 512 -7.16 -29.14 26.12
CA THR A 512 -8.20 -29.10 27.15
C THR A 512 -9.42 -29.95 26.79
N ARG A 513 -9.99 -30.60 27.82
CA ARG A 513 -11.26 -31.31 27.81
C ARG A 513 -12.07 -30.97 29.05
N MET A 514 -13.38 -30.77 28.88
CA MET A 514 -14.30 -30.68 30.02
C MET A 514 -15.23 -31.87 30.04
N LEU A 515 -15.24 -32.61 31.14
CA LEU A 515 -16.09 -33.77 31.32
C LEU A 515 -17.10 -33.53 32.44
N ARG A 516 -18.22 -34.26 32.39
CA ARG A 516 -19.19 -34.36 33.48
C ARG A 516 -19.30 -35.80 33.93
N LEU A 517 -19.27 -36.05 35.24
CA LEU A 517 -19.42 -37.39 35.80
C LEU A 517 -20.89 -37.82 35.84
N ASP A 518 -21.30 -38.77 35.01
CA ASP A 518 -22.70 -39.22 34.95
C ASP A 518 -23.03 -40.30 35.97
N SER A 519 -22.16 -41.31 36.10
CA SER A 519 -22.37 -42.41 37.03
C SER A 519 -21.09 -43.22 37.32
N VAL A 520 -21.09 -43.87 38.47
CA VAL A 520 -20.12 -44.91 38.82
C VAL A 520 -20.88 -46.21 39.09
N ASP A 521 -20.72 -47.18 38.21
CA ASP A 521 -21.28 -48.53 38.32
C ASP A 521 -20.26 -49.48 38.94
N VAL A 522 -20.38 -49.69 40.24
CA VAL A 522 -19.53 -50.61 41.00
C VAL A 522 -19.67 -52.05 40.55
N SER A 523 -20.86 -52.45 40.10
CA SER A 523 -21.14 -53.85 39.79
C SER A 523 -20.39 -54.29 38.54
N ASN A 524 -20.19 -53.36 37.61
CA ASN A 524 -19.48 -53.55 36.35
C ASN A 524 -18.11 -52.88 36.31
N SER A 525 -17.63 -52.37 37.45
CA SER A 525 -16.36 -51.64 37.58
C SER A 525 -16.19 -50.54 36.52
N LEU A 526 -17.24 -49.77 36.27
CA LEU A 526 -17.32 -48.81 35.18
C LEU A 526 -17.66 -47.41 35.68
N ILE A 527 -16.95 -46.41 35.17
CA ILE A 527 -17.29 -44.99 35.28
C ILE A 527 -17.79 -44.51 33.92
N GLN A 528 -18.87 -43.74 33.95
CA GLN A 528 -19.45 -43.11 32.76
C GLN A 528 -19.38 -41.61 32.92
N MET A 529 -18.81 -40.94 31.92
CA MET A 529 -18.72 -39.49 31.82
C MET A 529 -19.25 -39.05 30.47
N THR A 530 -19.65 -37.78 30.39
CA THR A 530 -19.99 -37.11 29.14
C THR A 530 -18.98 -36.01 28.89
N ASP A 531 -18.38 -35.99 27.71
CA ASP A 531 -17.60 -34.86 27.23
C ASP A 531 -18.56 -33.70 26.93
N VAL A 532 -18.38 -32.58 27.62
CA VAL A 532 -19.31 -31.45 27.64
C VAL A 532 -19.39 -30.78 26.26
N GLY A 533 -18.28 -30.68 25.55
CA GLY A 533 -18.22 -30.00 24.25
C GLY A 533 -18.76 -30.86 23.11
N THR A 534 -18.50 -32.17 23.14
CA THR A 534 -18.93 -33.08 22.06
C THR A 534 -20.25 -33.81 22.35
N GLY A 535 -20.70 -33.85 23.61
CA GLY A 535 -21.80 -34.69 24.08
C GLY A 535 -21.50 -36.19 24.05
N GLY A 536 -20.25 -36.58 23.76
CA GLY A 536 -19.83 -37.97 23.64
C GLY A 536 -19.73 -38.67 25.00
N SER A 537 -20.13 -39.93 25.06
CA SER A 537 -20.00 -40.74 26.29
C SER A 537 -18.62 -41.40 26.37
N ILE A 538 -17.96 -41.23 27.51
CA ILE A 538 -16.68 -41.84 27.86
C ILE A 538 -16.92 -42.91 28.92
N ASN A 539 -16.46 -44.12 28.65
CA ASN A 539 -16.63 -45.28 29.51
C ASN A 539 -15.25 -45.77 29.99
N SER A 540 -14.98 -45.59 31.28
CA SER A 540 -13.69 -45.92 31.90
C SER A 540 -13.82 -47.09 32.87
N GLN A 541 -13.07 -48.16 32.61
CA GLN A 541 -12.99 -49.30 33.52
C GLN A 541 -12.03 -49.00 34.67
N PHE A 542 -12.39 -49.42 35.89
CA PHE A 542 -11.49 -49.38 37.04
C PHE A 542 -11.18 -50.77 37.58
N THR A 543 -10.06 -50.88 38.28
CA THR A 543 -9.65 -52.11 38.98
C THR A 543 -9.49 -51.84 40.46
N GLY A 544 -9.65 -52.87 41.29
CA GLY A 544 -9.42 -52.80 42.73
C GLY A 544 -10.70 -52.74 43.59
N THR A 545 -10.57 -52.35 44.86
CA THR A 545 -11.66 -52.34 45.85
C THR A 545 -11.89 -50.91 46.36
N LEU A 546 -13.16 -50.50 46.43
CA LEU A 546 -13.57 -49.16 46.88
C LEU A 546 -13.38 -48.90 48.40
N ALA A 547 -12.60 -49.72 49.11
CA ALA A 547 -12.46 -49.66 50.57
C ALA A 547 -11.04 -49.25 51.01
N GLY A 548 -10.96 -48.36 52.00
CA GLY A 548 -9.73 -48.07 52.76
C GLY A 548 -9.01 -46.79 52.31
N THR A 549 -8.35 -46.82 51.15
CA THR A 549 -7.43 -45.77 50.66
C THR A 549 -7.60 -45.56 49.15
N TRP A 550 -7.36 -44.33 48.66
CA TRP A 550 -7.52 -43.93 47.25
C TRP A 550 -6.78 -44.82 46.25
N THR A 551 -5.60 -45.32 46.62
CA THR A 551 -4.78 -46.20 45.76
C THR A 551 -5.33 -47.61 45.56
N ASN A 552 -6.41 -47.99 46.27
CA ASN A 552 -6.98 -49.33 46.16
C ASN A 552 -7.96 -49.49 45.01
N CYS A 553 -8.34 -48.40 44.32
CA CYS A 553 -9.25 -48.39 43.19
C CYS A 553 -8.74 -47.37 42.18
N GLN A 554 -8.44 -47.80 40.95
CA GLN A 554 -7.83 -46.94 39.94
C GLN A 554 -8.22 -47.32 38.51
N GLY A 555 -8.15 -46.37 37.59
CA GLY A 555 -8.35 -46.60 36.15
C GLY A 555 -7.87 -45.40 35.33
N LEU A 556 -8.17 -45.43 34.02
CA LEU A 556 -7.77 -44.40 33.07
C LEU A 556 -8.99 -43.75 32.39
N ILE A 557 -8.94 -42.43 32.24
CA ILE A 557 -9.84 -41.65 31.40
C ILE A 557 -9.15 -41.41 30.06
N ASN A 558 -9.64 -42.05 28.99
CA ASN A 558 -9.09 -41.85 27.65
C ASN A 558 -9.96 -40.84 26.89
N VAL A 559 -9.43 -39.65 26.66
CA VAL A 559 -10.14 -38.58 25.95
C VAL A 559 -9.14 -37.68 25.24
N GLY A 560 -9.53 -37.14 24.07
CA GLY A 560 -8.70 -36.18 23.33
C GLY A 560 -7.37 -36.73 22.79
N GLY A 561 -7.12 -38.04 22.89
CA GLY A 561 -5.85 -38.68 22.54
C GLY A 561 -4.93 -38.95 23.72
N TYR A 562 -5.31 -38.53 24.94
CA TYR A 562 -4.52 -38.63 26.16
C TYR A 562 -5.20 -39.53 27.21
N SER A 563 -4.48 -39.87 28.26
CA SER A 563 -4.87 -40.86 29.26
C SER A 563 -4.65 -40.33 30.68
N PHE A 564 -5.71 -39.88 31.32
CA PHE A 564 -5.65 -39.31 32.67
C PHE A 564 -5.89 -40.38 33.73
N ASP A 565 -5.01 -40.48 34.73
CA ASP A 565 -5.17 -41.41 35.84
C ASP A 565 -6.29 -40.96 36.78
N PHE A 566 -7.12 -41.90 37.24
CA PHE A 566 -8.07 -41.63 38.31
C PHE A 566 -8.02 -42.68 39.40
N TYR A 567 -8.38 -42.23 40.60
CA TYR A 567 -8.47 -43.02 41.82
C TYR A 567 -9.87 -42.91 42.40
N CYS A 568 -10.40 -44.01 42.96
CA CYS A 568 -11.76 -44.07 43.47
C CYS A 568 -11.83 -44.50 44.94
N LEU A 569 -12.82 -43.98 45.67
CA LEU A 569 -13.08 -44.37 47.05
C LEU A 569 -14.58 -44.39 47.32
N ASN A 570 -15.05 -45.35 48.12
CA ASN A 570 -16.37 -45.31 48.73
C ASN A 570 -16.23 -44.93 50.21
N SER A 571 -16.42 -43.66 50.52
CA SER A 571 -16.36 -43.16 51.90
C SER A 571 -17.71 -43.31 52.60
N SER A 572 -17.86 -44.34 53.43
CA SER A 572 -19.07 -44.58 54.23
C SER A 572 -19.27 -43.61 55.41
N SER A 573 -18.36 -42.65 55.63
CA SER A 573 -18.39 -41.70 56.76
C SER A 573 -19.14 -40.39 56.50
N THR A 574 -19.57 -40.11 55.26
CA THR A 574 -20.22 -38.83 54.86
C THR A 574 -21.76 -38.86 54.86
N GLY A 575 -22.37 -39.99 55.21
CA GLY A 575 -23.84 -40.10 55.32
C GLY A 575 -24.61 -40.12 53.99
N LYS A 576 -23.94 -40.11 52.81
CA LYS A 576 -24.59 -40.13 51.49
C LYS A 576 -24.22 -41.28 50.54
N GLY A 577 -23.29 -42.19 50.89
CA GLY A 577 -23.07 -43.45 50.14
C GLY A 577 -22.69 -43.29 48.64
N GLN A 578 -22.08 -42.17 48.26
CA GLN A 578 -21.63 -41.88 46.90
C GLN A 578 -20.15 -42.20 46.73
N ILE A 579 -19.77 -42.70 45.55
CA ILE A 579 -18.37 -42.95 45.17
C ILE A 579 -17.75 -41.63 44.74
N GLN A 580 -16.53 -41.40 45.19
CA GLN A 580 -15.76 -40.19 44.94
C GLN A 580 -14.57 -40.51 44.05
N LEU A 581 -14.19 -39.58 43.16
CA LEU A 581 -12.98 -39.69 42.33
C LEU A 581 -11.96 -38.62 42.70
N LEU A 582 -10.69 -38.98 42.58
CA LEU A 582 -9.56 -38.07 42.36
C LEU A 582 -9.00 -38.36 40.97
N VAL A 583 -8.60 -37.32 40.26
CA VAL A 583 -8.10 -37.46 38.90
C VAL A 583 -6.81 -36.65 38.81
N ASP A 584 -5.82 -37.21 38.13
CA ASP A 584 -4.68 -36.47 37.58
C ASP A 584 -5.24 -35.64 36.42
N LEU A 585 -5.49 -34.36 36.68
CA LEU A 585 -6.20 -33.48 35.76
C LEU A 585 -5.28 -32.92 34.67
N ASP A 586 -3.96 -32.88 34.89
CA ASP A 586 -2.98 -32.29 33.99
C ASP A 586 -2.07 -33.31 33.26
N ASP A 587 -2.27 -34.60 33.54
CA ASP A 587 -1.54 -35.72 32.92
C ASP A 587 -0.03 -35.68 33.23
N ASP A 588 0.34 -35.16 34.41
CA ASP A 588 1.73 -35.05 34.87
C ASP A 588 2.23 -36.32 35.61
N GLY A 589 1.32 -37.26 35.86
CA GLY A 589 1.56 -38.51 36.57
C GLY A 589 1.41 -38.41 38.09
N THR A 590 0.93 -37.26 38.59
CA THR A 590 0.65 -37.00 39.99
C THR A 590 -0.78 -36.47 40.20
N VAL A 591 -1.20 -36.34 41.45
CA VAL A 591 -2.54 -35.81 41.81
C VAL A 591 -2.38 -34.54 42.65
N GLY A 592 -1.46 -33.68 42.25
CA GLY A 592 -1.25 -32.35 42.81
C GLY A 592 -0.84 -31.37 41.73
N GLY A 593 -1.61 -30.30 41.56
CA GLY A 593 -1.45 -29.36 40.45
C GLY A 593 -2.80 -28.78 40.05
N GLU A 594 -2.80 -28.06 38.93
CA GLU A 594 -3.96 -27.39 38.36
C GLU A 594 -4.02 -27.67 36.85
N ALA A 595 -5.21 -27.97 36.34
CA ALA A 595 -5.45 -28.08 34.91
C ALA A 595 -5.87 -26.72 34.31
N GLY A 596 -4.97 -26.10 33.56
CA GLY A 596 -5.25 -24.87 32.80
C GLY A 596 -6.14 -25.12 31.57
N VAL A 597 -6.85 -24.09 31.11
CA VAL A 597 -7.67 -24.12 29.89
C VAL A 597 -6.91 -23.47 28.75
N VAL A 598 -6.70 -24.19 27.64
CA VAL A 598 -6.03 -23.66 26.44
C VAL A 598 -7.03 -23.52 25.30
N VAL A 599 -7.19 -22.29 24.82
CA VAL A 599 -8.16 -21.94 23.78
C VAL A 599 -7.57 -22.07 22.38
N ASN A 600 -8.43 -22.06 21.38
CA ASN A 600 -8.02 -22.10 19.98
C ASN A 600 -7.28 -20.81 19.62
N GLY A 601 -6.00 -20.93 19.26
CA GLY A 601 -5.07 -19.81 19.12
C GLY A 601 -3.97 -19.80 20.18
N GLY A 602 -4.08 -20.64 21.22
CA GLY A 602 -3.00 -20.86 22.20
C GLY A 602 -3.13 -20.09 23.51
N GLY A 603 -4.14 -19.22 23.65
CA GLY A 603 -4.37 -18.50 24.90
C GLY A 603 -4.61 -19.43 26.09
N MET A 604 -3.88 -19.21 27.18
CA MET A 604 -3.94 -20.01 28.39
C MET A 604 -4.75 -19.28 29.46
N LEU A 605 -5.83 -19.90 29.93
CA LEU A 605 -6.71 -19.39 30.97
C LEU A 605 -6.40 -20.13 32.28
N ASP A 606 -5.91 -19.38 33.24
CA ASP A 606 -5.77 -19.77 34.64
C ASP A 606 -7.03 -19.31 35.39
N LEU A 607 -7.76 -20.28 35.93
CA LEU A 607 -9.10 -20.09 36.48
C LEU A 607 -9.09 -19.58 37.93
N GLY A 608 -7.90 -19.38 38.53
CA GLY A 608 -7.69 -18.93 39.90
C GLY A 608 -7.73 -20.06 40.93
N ASP A 609 -7.46 -19.75 42.21
CA ASP A 609 -7.32 -20.80 43.24
C ASP A 609 -8.66 -21.39 43.74
N GLN A 610 -8.72 -22.71 43.89
CA GLN A 610 -9.79 -23.43 44.55
C GLN A 610 -9.46 -23.71 46.03
N THR A 611 -10.07 -22.95 46.95
CA THR A 611 -9.92 -23.25 48.38
C THR A 611 -10.88 -24.33 48.87
N ALA A 612 -10.33 -25.28 49.63
CA ALA A 612 -11.06 -26.39 50.23
C ALA A 612 -11.97 -25.96 51.39
N ALA A 613 -13.22 -25.62 51.13
CA ALA A 613 -14.24 -25.41 52.16
C ALA A 613 -15.32 -26.51 52.10
N ALA A 614 -15.33 -27.39 53.10
CA ALA A 614 -16.42 -28.34 53.35
C ALA A 614 -16.93 -29.14 52.12
N TYR A 615 -16.02 -29.78 51.38
CA TYR A 615 -16.32 -30.65 50.22
C TYR A 615 -16.83 -29.94 48.95
N ARG A 616 -16.61 -28.62 48.82
CA ARG A 616 -16.86 -27.86 47.58
C ARG A 616 -15.69 -26.92 47.28
N PRO A 617 -15.28 -26.77 46.01
CA PRO A 617 -14.36 -25.71 45.62
C PRO A 617 -15.03 -24.36 45.85
N SER A 618 -14.35 -23.47 46.55
CA SER A 618 -14.85 -22.13 46.84
C SER A 618 -13.71 -21.13 46.80
N VAL A 619 -14.05 -19.87 46.61
CA VAL A 619 -13.10 -18.77 46.64
C VAL A 619 -13.12 -18.16 48.05
N ALA A 620 -12.02 -18.29 48.80
CA ALA A 620 -11.97 -17.90 50.21
C ALA A 620 -12.23 -16.40 50.46
N ALA A 621 -11.94 -15.55 49.48
CA ALA A 621 -12.04 -14.09 49.61
C ALA A 621 -13.34 -13.49 49.02
N GLY A 622 -14.18 -14.29 48.36
CA GLY A 622 -15.36 -13.79 47.63
C GLY A 622 -15.03 -13.06 46.32
N TRP A 623 -13.78 -13.18 45.85
CA TRP A 623 -13.27 -12.69 44.57
C TRP A 623 -12.02 -13.48 44.17
N PHE A 624 -11.74 -13.62 42.87
CA PHE A 624 -10.56 -14.27 42.32
C PHE A 624 -10.12 -13.61 41.01
N TRP A 625 -8.89 -13.90 40.59
CA TRP A 625 -8.35 -13.47 39.31
C TRP A 625 -8.46 -14.60 38.29
N LEU A 626 -9.01 -14.31 37.12
CA LEU A 626 -8.88 -15.13 35.92
C LEU A 626 -7.76 -14.48 35.09
N ASN A 627 -6.65 -15.19 34.92
CA ASN A 627 -5.53 -14.71 34.10
C ASN A 627 -5.63 -15.31 32.71
N VAL A 628 -5.42 -14.48 31.68
CA VAL A 628 -5.29 -14.94 30.30
C VAL A 628 -3.88 -14.61 29.84
N THR A 629 -3.14 -15.65 29.46
CA THR A 629 -1.74 -15.57 29.07
C THR A 629 -1.57 -15.91 27.59
N THR A 630 -0.87 -15.06 26.87
CA THR A 630 -0.32 -15.32 25.54
C THR A 630 1.19 -15.53 25.67
N ASP A 631 1.66 -16.69 25.26
CA ASP A 631 3.08 -17.08 25.29
C ASP A 631 3.91 -16.15 24.38
N ASP A 632 5.04 -15.63 24.90
CA ASP A 632 5.91 -14.70 24.20
C ASP A 632 6.51 -15.25 22.88
N ASN A 633 6.56 -16.57 22.72
CA ASN A 633 7.05 -17.23 21.51
C ASN A 633 6.05 -17.20 20.35
N ASN A 634 4.82 -16.73 20.58
CA ASN A 634 3.81 -16.57 19.52
C ASN A 634 3.84 -15.21 18.82
N PHE A 635 4.62 -14.26 19.34
CA PHE A 635 4.86 -12.97 18.68
C PHE A 635 5.90 -13.13 17.57
N ASP A 636 5.85 -12.27 16.55
CA ASP A 636 6.91 -12.19 15.53
C ASP A 636 8.24 -11.83 16.21
N GLU A 637 8.21 -10.85 17.11
CA GLU A 637 9.31 -10.51 17.99
C GLU A 637 8.96 -10.66 19.46
N ALA A 638 9.85 -11.32 20.23
CA ALA A 638 9.58 -11.56 21.64
C ALA A 638 9.42 -10.23 22.41
N PRO A 639 8.27 -9.98 23.06
CA PRO A 639 8.04 -8.74 23.79
C PRO A 639 9.03 -8.55 24.94
N LEU A 640 9.41 -7.29 25.21
CA LEU A 640 10.35 -6.96 26.30
C LEU A 640 9.84 -7.35 27.70
N THR A 641 8.53 -7.55 27.84
CA THR A 641 7.86 -7.89 29.10
C THR A 641 7.80 -9.40 29.36
N GLY A 642 8.22 -10.25 28.42
CA GLY A 642 7.86 -11.67 28.40
C GLY A 642 6.38 -11.86 28.07
N ASP A 643 5.81 -12.99 28.48
CA ASP A 643 4.41 -13.35 28.21
C ASP A 643 3.44 -12.18 28.42
N GLU A 644 2.52 -12.02 27.48
CA GLU A 644 1.44 -11.05 27.58
C GLU A 644 0.35 -11.62 28.50
N VAL A 645 0.09 -10.95 29.63
CA VAL A 645 -0.92 -11.36 30.61
C VAL A 645 -1.88 -10.22 30.92
N PHE A 646 -3.17 -10.46 30.72
CA PHE A 646 -4.23 -9.60 31.27
C PHE A 646 -5.08 -10.34 32.28
N VAL A 647 -5.74 -9.57 33.14
CA VAL A 647 -6.38 -10.09 34.35
C VAL A 647 -7.83 -9.63 34.41
N VAL A 648 -8.73 -10.58 34.62
CA VAL A 648 -10.15 -10.36 34.89
C VAL A 648 -10.39 -10.58 36.37
N ASN A 649 -10.88 -9.55 37.07
CA ASN A 649 -11.41 -9.68 38.42
C ASN A 649 -12.81 -10.28 38.34
N VAL A 650 -13.06 -11.38 39.03
CA VAL A 650 -14.42 -11.88 39.22
C VAL A 650 -14.75 -11.82 40.70
N SER A 651 -15.83 -11.16 41.06
CA SER A 651 -16.14 -10.82 42.45
C SER A 651 -17.63 -10.93 42.78
N GLY A 652 -17.97 -10.74 44.05
CA GLY A 652 -19.35 -10.61 44.50
C GLY A 652 -19.95 -11.92 45.00
N SER A 653 -20.16 -12.01 46.33
CA SER A 653 -20.66 -13.24 46.96
C SER A 653 -22.19 -13.32 47.05
N VAL A 654 -22.91 -12.31 46.56
CA VAL A 654 -24.39 -12.23 46.59
C VAL A 654 -24.93 -12.03 45.18
N GLU A 655 -24.34 -11.09 44.47
CA GLU A 655 -24.50 -10.83 43.05
C GLU A 655 -23.09 -10.90 42.47
N VAL A 656 -22.90 -11.68 41.40
CA VAL A 656 -21.61 -11.80 40.73
C VAL A 656 -21.33 -10.50 39.99
N ASP A 657 -20.05 -10.18 39.81
CA ASP A 657 -19.64 -9.03 39.01
C ASP A 657 -18.23 -9.27 38.45
N LEU A 658 -17.85 -8.54 37.40
CA LEU A 658 -16.51 -8.61 36.82
C LEU A 658 -15.96 -7.23 36.46
N ASP A 659 -14.64 -7.14 36.38
CA ASP A 659 -13.92 -5.95 35.90
C ASP A 659 -12.61 -6.41 35.24
N VAL A 660 -12.23 -5.81 34.12
CA VAL A 660 -10.95 -6.09 33.45
C VAL A 660 -9.95 -4.95 33.70
N LEU A 661 -8.79 -5.30 34.26
CA LEU A 661 -7.78 -4.30 34.57
C LEU A 661 -7.04 -3.84 33.31
N SER A 662 -6.89 -2.53 33.14
CA SER A 662 -6.00 -1.97 32.13
C SER A 662 -4.53 -2.30 32.45
N ASN A 663 -3.74 -2.50 31.39
CA ASN A 663 -2.31 -2.80 31.50
C ASN A 663 -1.56 -2.19 30.33
N SER A 664 -1.05 -0.97 30.52
CA SER A 664 -0.31 -0.24 29.49
C SER A 664 0.99 -0.91 29.03
N SER A 665 1.51 -1.87 29.81
CA SER A 665 2.71 -2.62 29.42
C SER A 665 2.47 -3.50 28.19
N ILE A 666 1.22 -3.95 27.98
CA ILE A 666 0.79 -4.82 26.87
C ILE A 666 -0.23 -4.14 25.95
N GLY A 667 -0.29 -2.80 25.96
CA GLY A 667 -1.17 -2.02 25.10
C GLY A 667 -2.62 -1.94 25.55
N LEU A 668 -3.01 -2.68 26.59
CA LEU A 668 -4.41 -2.78 27.00
C LEU A 668 -4.89 -1.51 27.72
N SER A 669 -5.64 -0.69 27.00
CA SER A 669 -6.40 0.46 27.52
C SER A 669 -7.84 0.40 27.01
N PHE A 670 -8.80 0.72 27.87
CA PHE A 670 -10.22 0.65 27.55
C PHE A 670 -10.77 2.00 27.12
N ASN A 671 -11.50 2.01 26.01
CA ASN A 671 -12.24 3.14 25.49
C ASN A 671 -13.69 2.76 25.22
N SER A 672 -14.61 3.71 25.39
CA SER A 672 -16.03 3.52 25.06
C SER A 672 -16.37 4.28 23.78
N PRO A 673 -17.12 3.69 22.83
CA PRO A 673 -17.64 4.40 21.67
C PRO A 673 -18.57 5.54 22.07
N GLU A 674 -18.63 6.61 21.27
CA GLU A 674 -19.54 7.75 21.51
C GLU A 674 -21.01 7.32 21.63
N ASP A 675 -21.42 6.37 20.78
CA ASP A 675 -22.81 5.92 20.66
C ASP A 675 -23.23 4.91 21.73
N ASN A 676 -22.30 4.38 22.52
CA ASN A 676 -22.58 3.42 23.58
C ASN A 676 -21.55 3.44 24.72
N SER A 677 -21.86 4.20 25.78
CA SER A 677 -21.04 4.28 27.00
C SER A 677 -21.03 3.00 27.84
N ASP A 678 -21.93 2.06 27.58
CA ASP A 678 -22.02 0.81 28.34
C ASP A 678 -21.02 -0.23 27.83
N ILE A 679 -20.33 0.06 26.72
CA ILE A 679 -19.33 -0.81 26.12
C ILE A 679 -17.93 -0.23 26.37
N ASN A 680 -17.04 -1.02 26.96
CA ASN A 680 -15.62 -0.73 27.06
C ASN A 680 -14.84 -1.71 26.19
N MET A 681 -13.99 -1.19 25.30
CA MET A 681 -13.18 -2.00 24.39
C MET A 681 -11.70 -1.65 24.50
N GLY A 682 -10.85 -2.67 24.48
CA GLY A 682 -9.40 -2.52 24.47
C GLY A 682 -8.75 -3.71 23.77
N MET A 683 -7.56 -3.52 23.23
CA MET A 683 -6.81 -4.58 22.53
C MET A 683 -5.40 -4.66 23.10
N THR A 684 -4.87 -5.89 23.19
CA THR A 684 -3.48 -6.13 23.59
C THR A 684 -2.51 -6.02 22.39
N ASP A 685 -1.20 -6.07 22.63
CA ASP A 685 -0.19 -6.03 21.55
C ASP A 685 -0.25 -7.26 20.65
N TYR A 686 -0.65 -8.43 21.18
CA TYR A 686 -0.89 -9.61 20.36
C TYR A 686 -2.12 -9.47 19.45
N GLY A 687 -3.02 -8.54 19.76
CA GLY A 687 -4.30 -8.36 19.09
C GLY A 687 -5.48 -9.08 19.76
N VAL A 688 -5.37 -9.40 21.06
CA VAL A 688 -6.53 -9.92 21.81
C VAL A 688 -7.50 -8.78 22.07
N LEU A 689 -8.69 -8.82 21.46
CA LEU A 689 -9.71 -7.79 21.65
C LEU A 689 -10.60 -8.14 22.83
N ILE A 690 -10.63 -7.26 23.84
CA ILE A 690 -11.48 -7.38 25.01
C ILE A 690 -12.62 -6.39 24.91
N LYS A 691 -13.85 -6.90 25.05
CA LYS A 691 -15.08 -6.12 25.14
C LYS A 691 -15.80 -6.46 26.44
N GLU A 692 -15.83 -5.49 27.35
CA GLU A 692 -16.69 -5.49 28.53
C GLU A 692 -17.98 -4.73 28.22
N THR A 693 -19.11 -5.22 28.72
CA THR A 693 -20.41 -4.58 28.55
C THR A 693 -21.08 -4.47 29.91
N ASN A 694 -21.29 -3.24 30.34
CA ASN A 694 -22.07 -2.93 31.53
C ASN A 694 -23.54 -3.22 31.25
N GLU A 695 -24.16 -4.06 32.08
CA GLU A 695 -25.55 -4.47 31.88
C GLU A 695 -26.44 -3.78 32.93
N ASP A 696 -27.50 -3.10 32.47
CA ASP A 696 -28.41 -2.37 33.37
C ASP A 696 -29.13 -3.31 34.36
N ASN A 697 -28.71 -3.31 35.62
CA ASN A 697 -29.25 -4.15 36.72
C ASN A 697 -28.97 -5.66 36.61
N ASP A 698 -28.05 -6.05 35.73
CA ASP A 698 -27.51 -7.41 35.66
C ASP A 698 -25.98 -7.31 35.81
N PRO A 699 -25.28 -8.39 36.20
CA PRO A 699 -23.82 -8.39 36.22
C PRO A 699 -23.19 -8.15 34.83
N ASP A 700 -22.07 -7.43 34.81
CA ASP A 700 -21.34 -7.07 33.59
C ASP A 700 -20.94 -8.31 32.78
N SER A 701 -20.88 -8.19 31.45
CA SER A 701 -20.50 -9.30 30.58
C SER A 701 -19.18 -9.05 29.86
N LEU A 702 -18.44 -10.13 29.61
CA LEU A 702 -17.11 -10.08 29.01
C LEU A 702 -17.04 -10.96 27.78
N THR A 703 -16.57 -10.39 26.67
CA THR A 703 -16.18 -11.11 25.45
C THR A 703 -14.71 -10.81 25.15
N ILE A 704 -13.90 -11.85 25.08
CA ILE A 704 -12.50 -11.81 24.66
C ILE A 704 -12.43 -12.49 23.29
N THR A 705 -12.08 -11.75 22.25
CA THR A 705 -11.82 -12.30 20.92
C THR A 705 -10.33 -12.60 20.83
N TYR A 706 -10.00 -13.89 20.88
CA TYR A 706 -8.63 -14.38 20.88
C TYR A 706 -8.23 -14.83 19.47
N PRO A 707 -7.23 -14.19 18.83
CA PRO A 707 -6.85 -14.50 17.46
C PRO A 707 -6.03 -15.80 17.38
N LYS A 708 -6.04 -16.45 16.21
CA LYS A 708 -5.34 -17.73 16.00
C LYS A 708 -3.84 -17.58 15.74
N ALA A 709 -3.42 -16.36 15.43
CA ALA A 709 -2.04 -15.89 15.33
C ALA A 709 -2.06 -14.39 15.69
N GLN A 710 -0.90 -13.79 15.93
CA GLN A 710 -0.79 -12.36 16.20
C GLN A 710 -1.50 -11.52 15.11
N LEU A 711 -2.19 -10.46 15.51
CA LEU A 711 -2.74 -9.49 14.57
C LEU A 711 -1.67 -8.48 14.16
N LEU A 712 -1.34 -8.45 12.88
CA LEU A 712 -0.28 -7.61 12.32
C LEU A 712 -0.86 -6.45 11.50
N PRO A 713 -0.54 -5.19 11.83
CA PRO A 713 -0.81 -4.02 11.01
C PRO A 713 -0.43 -4.13 9.53
N GLN A 714 -1.31 -3.64 8.65
CA GLN A 714 -1.08 -3.55 7.21
C GLN A 714 -0.89 -2.07 6.79
N ALA A 715 0.29 -1.52 7.07
CA ALA A 715 0.67 -0.15 6.70
C ALA A 715 1.60 -0.13 5.47
N PHE A 716 1.39 0.86 4.58
CA PHE A 716 2.09 0.99 3.30
C PHE A 716 2.51 2.43 3.02
N VAL A 717 3.58 2.60 2.24
CA VAL A 717 3.88 3.81 1.48
C VAL A 717 3.50 3.54 0.03
N THR A 718 2.74 4.43 -0.59
CA THR A 718 2.23 4.26 -1.97
C THR A 718 2.58 5.47 -2.81
N PHE A 719 3.03 5.29 -4.07
CA PHE A 719 3.49 6.38 -4.95
C PHE A 719 2.62 6.59 -6.21
N GLU A 720 1.51 5.86 -6.33
CA GLU A 720 0.49 6.09 -7.35
C GLU A 720 -0.89 5.68 -6.80
N LYS A 721 -1.97 5.94 -7.56
CA LYS A 721 -3.29 5.41 -7.24
C LYS A 721 -3.25 3.87 -7.19
N THR A 722 -3.41 3.33 -5.99
CA THR A 722 -3.36 1.89 -5.75
C THR A 722 -4.67 1.19 -6.10
N VAL A 723 -4.56 -0.09 -6.43
CA VAL A 723 -5.70 -1.01 -6.52
C VAL A 723 -5.58 -2.00 -5.37
N THR A 724 -6.49 -1.91 -4.40
CA THR A 724 -6.55 -2.86 -3.28
C THR A 724 -7.04 -4.22 -3.79
N MET A 725 -6.30 -5.28 -3.46
CA MET A 725 -6.70 -6.64 -3.79
C MET A 725 -6.70 -7.50 -2.53
N GLU A 726 -7.88 -7.98 -2.14
CA GLU A 726 -8.00 -9.03 -1.13
C GLU A 726 -7.65 -10.38 -1.75
N GLY A 727 -6.69 -11.10 -1.18
CA GLY A 727 -6.37 -12.46 -1.63
C GLY A 727 -5.32 -13.14 -0.77
N GLY A 728 -5.56 -14.41 -0.41
CA GLY A 728 -4.56 -15.25 0.24
C GLY A 728 -3.36 -15.58 -0.67
N ALA A 729 -2.26 -16.01 -0.04
CA ALA A 729 -0.95 -16.31 -0.63
C ALA A 729 -0.96 -16.77 -2.11
N GLY A 730 -0.24 -16.05 -2.98
CA GLY A 730 -0.16 -16.36 -4.40
C GLY A 730 0.59 -15.32 -5.25
N THR A 731 0.69 -15.60 -6.55
CA THR A 731 1.14 -14.64 -7.56
C THR A 731 -0.06 -14.19 -8.38
N ILE A 732 -0.33 -12.89 -8.40
CA ILE A 732 -1.40 -12.29 -9.20
C ILE A 732 -0.74 -11.52 -10.35
N THR A 733 -1.23 -11.72 -11.57
CA THR A 733 -0.77 -10.98 -12.75
C THR A 733 -1.78 -9.89 -13.08
N VAL A 734 -1.35 -8.63 -13.05
CA VAL A 734 -2.17 -7.47 -13.40
C VAL A 734 -1.66 -6.87 -14.71
N GLU A 735 -2.57 -6.46 -15.60
CA GLU A 735 -2.23 -5.74 -16.83
C GLU A 735 -2.32 -4.23 -16.58
N ARG A 736 -1.19 -3.51 -16.68
CA ARG A 736 -1.16 -2.03 -16.54
C ARG A 736 -0.82 -1.38 -17.89
N PRO A 737 -1.53 -0.31 -18.31
CA PRO A 737 -1.16 0.44 -19.50
C PRO A 737 0.24 1.05 -19.34
N GLN A 738 1.11 0.88 -20.33
CA GLN A 738 2.40 1.55 -20.41
C GLN A 738 2.24 2.86 -21.16
N ARG A 739 2.73 3.96 -20.58
CA ARG A 739 2.81 5.24 -21.29
C ARG A 739 3.82 5.09 -22.42
N ILE A 740 3.40 5.41 -23.65
CA ILE A 740 4.32 5.72 -24.73
C ILE A 740 4.62 7.21 -24.53
N GLU A 741 5.89 7.63 -24.45
CA GLU A 741 6.22 9.05 -24.35
C GLU A 741 5.68 9.80 -25.58
N ILE A 742 4.54 10.47 -25.42
CA ILE A 742 3.91 11.25 -26.49
C ILE A 742 4.62 12.60 -26.51
N GLY A 743 5.39 12.83 -27.58
CA GLY A 743 6.39 13.90 -27.71
C GLY A 743 7.64 13.42 -28.47
N SER A 744 7.81 12.11 -28.63
CA SER A 744 8.97 11.45 -29.25
C SER A 744 8.83 11.14 -30.75
N ALA A 745 7.79 11.65 -31.43
CA ALA A 745 7.69 11.52 -32.89
C ALA A 745 8.89 12.22 -33.52
N VAL A 746 9.66 11.49 -34.32
CA VAL A 746 10.87 12.03 -34.96
C VAL A 746 10.53 12.63 -36.31
N LEU A 747 11.23 13.69 -36.66
CA LEU A 747 11.16 14.27 -37.99
C LEU A 747 11.77 13.31 -39.02
N ALA A 748 11.28 13.35 -40.24
CA ALA A 748 11.78 12.50 -41.33
C ALA A 748 13.30 12.67 -41.53
N SER A 749 13.84 13.89 -41.35
CA SER A 749 15.27 14.17 -41.41
C SER A 749 16.11 13.54 -40.28
N GLN A 750 15.50 13.15 -39.16
CA GLN A 750 16.17 12.47 -38.05
C GLN A 750 16.29 10.96 -38.25
N VAL A 751 15.55 10.40 -39.23
CA VAL A 751 15.59 8.99 -39.58
C VAL A 751 16.65 8.76 -40.66
N SER A 752 17.76 8.12 -40.26
CA SER A 752 18.88 7.85 -41.19
C SER A 752 18.72 6.56 -42.00
N ASP A 753 17.94 5.59 -41.51
CA ASP A 753 17.65 4.32 -42.18
C ASP A 753 16.22 3.85 -41.80
N PRO A 754 15.23 3.96 -42.69
CA PRO A 754 13.84 3.59 -42.39
C PRO A 754 13.60 2.07 -42.35
N THR A 755 14.63 1.24 -42.57
CA THR A 755 14.57 -0.22 -42.48
C THR A 755 15.05 -0.77 -41.13
N ALA A 756 15.63 0.08 -40.27
CA ALA A 756 16.22 -0.33 -39.00
C ALA A 756 15.20 -0.63 -37.88
N ALA A 757 13.97 -0.10 -37.99
CA ALA A 757 12.90 -0.26 -37.00
C ALA A 757 11.54 -0.47 -37.69
N ASN A 758 10.53 -0.90 -36.92
CA ASN A 758 9.15 -0.78 -37.42
C ASN A 758 8.78 0.70 -37.46
N ILE A 759 8.11 1.16 -38.52
CA ILE A 759 7.81 2.59 -38.69
C ILE A 759 6.30 2.81 -38.88
N VAL A 760 5.74 3.76 -38.15
CA VAL A 760 4.46 4.39 -38.52
C VAL A 760 4.80 5.78 -39.01
N THR A 761 4.63 6.04 -40.30
CA THR A 761 4.93 7.34 -40.91
C THR A 761 3.64 8.05 -41.29
N VAL A 762 3.50 9.30 -40.85
CA VAL A 762 2.35 10.15 -41.12
C VAL A 762 2.76 11.31 -42.03
N GLY A 763 1.96 11.55 -43.07
CA GLY A 763 2.21 12.57 -44.08
C GLY A 763 2.75 11.99 -45.39
N GLY A 764 2.32 12.60 -46.51
CA GLY A 764 2.60 12.11 -47.86
C GLY A 764 4.05 12.28 -48.33
N PRO A 765 4.46 11.60 -49.42
CA PRO A 765 5.84 11.60 -49.92
C PRO A 765 6.29 12.94 -50.55
N CYS A 766 5.41 13.94 -50.58
CA CYS A 766 5.72 15.31 -50.98
C CYS A 766 6.46 16.07 -49.86
N ILE A 767 6.10 15.81 -48.60
CA ILE A 767 6.58 16.54 -47.41
C ILE A 767 7.35 15.63 -46.43
N ASN A 768 7.24 14.31 -46.60
CA ASN A 768 7.88 13.33 -45.75
C ASN A 768 8.84 12.46 -46.59
N SER A 769 10.14 12.64 -46.37
CA SER A 769 11.21 11.94 -47.10
C SER A 769 11.25 10.45 -46.77
N VAL A 770 10.94 10.07 -45.54
CA VAL A 770 10.81 8.67 -45.09
C VAL A 770 9.61 7.99 -45.76
N THR A 771 8.46 8.67 -45.86
CA THR A 771 7.32 8.16 -46.62
C THR A 771 7.70 7.94 -48.09
N ALA A 772 8.39 8.88 -48.74
CA ALA A 772 8.83 8.71 -50.12
C ALA A 772 9.78 7.51 -50.30
N GLU A 773 10.73 7.33 -49.37
CA GLU A 773 11.67 6.22 -49.40
C GLU A 773 10.98 4.85 -49.21
N ILE A 774 10.08 4.73 -48.22
CA ILE A 774 9.29 3.51 -47.97
C ILE A 774 8.43 3.16 -49.20
N MET A 775 7.89 4.18 -49.88
CA MET A 775 7.09 4.02 -51.10
C MET A 775 7.93 3.76 -52.36
N GLY A 776 9.27 3.85 -52.29
CA GLY A 776 10.16 3.71 -53.45
C GLY A 776 10.09 4.87 -54.44
N LEU A 777 9.73 6.07 -53.97
CA LEU A 777 9.58 7.29 -54.77
C LEU A 777 10.80 8.22 -54.60
N THR A 778 11.00 9.13 -55.56
CA THR A 778 12.01 10.19 -55.42
C THR A 778 11.41 11.37 -54.67
N TYR A 779 11.97 11.71 -53.50
CA TYR A 779 11.53 12.86 -52.70
C TYR A 779 11.96 14.21 -53.34
N PRO A 780 11.08 15.23 -53.40
CA PRO A 780 9.67 15.21 -53.04
C PRO A 780 8.79 14.65 -54.18
N ALA A 781 7.79 13.82 -53.84
CA ALA A 781 6.82 13.27 -54.80
C ALA A 781 5.41 13.81 -54.52
N CYS A 782 4.98 14.81 -55.29
CA CYS A 782 3.75 15.58 -55.06
C CYS A 782 2.68 15.32 -56.12
N GLY A 783 1.41 15.54 -55.76
CA GLY A 783 0.28 15.39 -56.68
C GLY A 783 0.25 13.98 -57.30
N ALA A 784 0.10 13.88 -58.62
CA ALA A 784 0.04 12.58 -59.30
C ALA A 784 1.32 11.72 -59.11
N ASP A 785 2.47 12.35 -58.86
CA ASP A 785 3.73 11.65 -58.61
C ASP A 785 3.78 11.01 -57.22
N SER A 786 2.90 11.41 -56.29
CA SER A 786 2.76 10.76 -54.97
C SER A 786 2.15 9.36 -55.04
N GLY A 787 1.49 9.02 -56.16
CA GLY A 787 0.74 7.78 -56.33
C GLY A 787 -0.67 7.79 -55.75
N PHE A 788 -1.14 8.92 -55.19
CA PHE A 788 -2.49 9.08 -54.63
C PHE A 788 -3.47 9.70 -55.64
N GLY A 789 -4.77 9.41 -55.51
CA GLY A 789 -5.83 10.12 -56.23
C GLY A 789 -6.28 11.38 -55.49
N GLU A 790 -6.81 12.37 -56.21
CA GLU A 790 -7.38 13.59 -55.62
C GLU A 790 -8.53 13.24 -54.63
N GLY A 791 -8.42 13.71 -53.38
CA GLY A 791 -9.37 13.41 -52.30
C GLY A 791 -9.21 12.02 -51.66
N GLU A 792 -8.13 11.30 -51.96
CA GLU A 792 -7.85 9.97 -51.40
C GLU A 792 -6.81 10.05 -50.25
N GLY A 793 -7.16 9.46 -49.11
CA GLY A 793 -6.23 9.05 -48.05
C GLY A 793 -5.94 7.55 -48.13
N ILE A 794 -4.80 7.11 -47.61
CA ILE A 794 -4.40 5.70 -47.56
C ILE A 794 -3.83 5.33 -46.19
N VAL A 795 -4.10 4.08 -45.79
CA VAL A 795 -3.35 3.36 -44.76
C VAL A 795 -2.76 2.14 -45.44
N LYS A 796 -1.44 2.07 -45.54
CA LYS A 796 -0.78 1.01 -46.30
C LYS A 796 0.41 0.42 -45.56
N LEU A 797 0.42 -0.90 -45.49
CA LEU A 797 1.50 -1.69 -44.93
C LEU A 797 2.54 -1.98 -46.03
N TYR A 798 3.80 -1.74 -45.68
CA TYR A 798 4.99 -1.99 -46.48
C TYR A 798 5.94 -2.92 -45.73
N GLU A 799 6.58 -3.82 -46.47
CA GLU A 799 7.75 -4.54 -45.97
C GLU A 799 8.95 -3.59 -45.97
N SER A 800 9.67 -3.52 -44.85
CA SER A 800 10.85 -2.67 -44.67
C SER A 800 12.01 -3.54 -44.15
N GLY A 801 12.59 -4.36 -45.04
CA GLY A 801 13.61 -5.34 -44.65
C GLY A 801 13.03 -6.49 -43.81
N GLU A 802 13.54 -6.70 -42.59
CA GLU A 802 12.97 -7.63 -41.60
C GLU A 802 11.90 -6.96 -40.69
N LYS A 803 11.55 -5.69 -40.97
CA LYS A 803 10.61 -4.86 -40.22
C LYS A 803 9.39 -4.50 -41.07
N VAL A 804 8.41 -3.86 -40.43
CA VAL A 804 7.17 -3.42 -41.08
C VAL A 804 7.06 -1.90 -40.99
N ALA A 805 6.63 -1.28 -42.09
CA ALA A 805 6.28 0.13 -42.11
C ALA A 805 4.79 0.30 -42.45
N ILE A 806 4.10 1.21 -41.76
CA ILE A 806 2.76 1.66 -42.12
C ILE A 806 2.85 3.12 -42.55
N VAL A 807 2.43 3.38 -43.79
CA VAL A 807 2.27 4.73 -44.33
C VAL A 807 0.82 5.16 -44.14
N VAL A 808 0.65 6.29 -43.48
CA VAL A 808 -0.64 6.98 -43.31
C VAL A 808 -0.54 8.35 -43.97
N ALA A 809 -1.14 8.49 -45.15
CA ALA A 809 -0.95 9.68 -45.98
C ALA A 809 -2.18 9.95 -46.84
N GLY A 810 -2.40 11.21 -47.20
CA GLY A 810 -3.40 11.59 -48.18
C GLY A 810 -2.90 12.58 -49.23
N TRP A 811 -3.76 12.83 -50.23
CA TRP A 811 -3.51 13.81 -51.28
C TRP A 811 -3.40 15.25 -50.73
N GLU A 812 -4.30 15.61 -49.81
CA GLU A 812 -4.24 16.83 -49.00
C GLU A 812 -4.23 16.51 -47.50
N ALA A 813 -3.94 17.51 -46.66
CA ALA A 813 -3.88 17.37 -45.20
C ALA A 813 -5.17 16.78 -44.61
N GLU A 814 -6.34 17.22 -45.09
CA GLU A 814 -7.64 16.69 -44.67
C GLU A 814 -7.81 15.20 -45.04
N ASP A 815 -7.14 14.72 -46.08
CA ASP A 815 -7.17 13.32 -46.50
C ASP A 815 -6.28 12.48 -45.59
N THR A 816 -5.12 13.02 -45.17
CA THR A 816 -4.27 12.38 -44.15
C THR A 816 -5.01 12.28 -42.82
N THR A 817 -5.72 13.32 -42.37
CA THR A 817 -6.52 13.29 -41.13
C THR A 817 -7.54 12.15 -41.12
N ARG A 818 -8.15 11.84 -42.26
CA ARG A 818 -9.10 10.72 -42.33
C ARG A 818 -8.39 9.38 -42.25
N ALA A 819 -7.23 9.26 -42.90
CA ALA A 819 -6.43 8.05 -42.83
C ALA A 819 -5.88 7.79 -41.42
N THR A 820 -5.41 8.83 -40.72
CA THR A 820 -4.91 8.73 -39.33
C THR A 820 -6.02 8.33 -38.38
N ARG A 821 -7.23 8.91 -38.54
CA ARG A 821 -8.40 8.51 -37.76
C ARG A 821 -8.77 7.03 -37.92
N VAL A 822 -8.63 6.48 -39.13
CA VAL A 822 -8.90 5.04 -39.38
C VAL A 822 -7.91 4.16 -38.64
N LEU A 823 -6.62 4.52 -38.63
CA LEU A 823 -5.59 3.74 -37.92
C LEU A 823 -5.62 3.97 -36.40
N ALA A 824 -5.97 5.16 -35.94
CA ALA A 824 -6.17 5.44 -34.52
C ALA A 824 -7.38 4.67 -33.96
N ASP A 825 -8.46 4.52 -34.74
CA ASP A 825 -9.63 3.72 -34.36
C ASP A 825 -9.60 2.30 -34.97
N TYR A 826 -8.40 1.70 -35.02
CA TYR A 826 -8.16 0.46 -35.76
C TYR A 826 -9.11 -0.68 -35.37
N LYS A 827 -9.44 -0.84 -34.08
CA LYS A 827 -10.34 -1.89 -33.58
C LYS A 827 -11.70 -1.82 -34.25
N THR A 828 -12.32 -0.63 -34.28
CA THR A 828 -13.64 -0.42 -34.89
C THR A 828 -13.61 -0.77 -36.38
N TYR A 829 -12.56 -0.37 -37.10
CA TYR A 829 -12.45 -0.65 -38.53
C TYR A 829 -12.05 -2.11 -38.83
N GLN A 830 -11.30 -2.79 -37.97
CA GLN A 830 -11.02 -4.22 -38.06
C GLN A 830 -12.27 -5.06 -37.81
N GLU A 831 -13.04 -4.76 -36.75
CA GLU A 831 -14.31 -5.42 -36.44
C GLU A 831 -15.34 -5.25 -37.56
N ALA A 832 -15.35 -4.09 -38.22
CA ALA A 832 -16.17 -3.82 -39.39
C ALA A 832 -15.65 -4.49 -40.69
N GLY A 833 -14.51 -5.18 -40.65
CA GLY A 833 -13.86 -5.80 -41.81
C GLY A 833 -13.35 -4.79 -42.85
N LYS A 834 -13.03 -3.57 -42.41
CA LYS A 834 -12.62 -2.43 -43.25
C LYS A 834 -11.13 -2.08 -43.16
N LEU A 835 -10.46 -2.47 -42.07
CA LEU A 835 -9.01 -2.37 -41.91
C LEU A 835 -8.38 -3.77 -42.05
N VAL A 836 -8.30 -4.24 -43.29
CA VAL A 836 -7.86 -5.60 -43.66
C VAL A 836 -7.01 -5.53 -44.93
N GLY A 837 -6.16 -6.52 -45.17
CA GLY A 837 -5.24 -6.54 -46.31
C GLY A 837 -4.00 -5.68 -46.05
N THR A 838 -3.25 -5.39 -47.12
CA THR A 838 -2.04 -4.57 -47.04
C THR A 838 -2.29 -3.09 -47.31
N GLU A 839 -3.48 -2.71 -47.79
CA GLU A 839 -3.79 -1.34 -48.16
C GLU A 839 -5.29 -1.06 -48.01
N VAL A 840 -5.61 0.12 -47.47
CA VAL A 840 -6.97 0.63 -47.34
C VAL A 840 -7.01 2.05 -47.88
N LYS A 841 -8.03 2.33 -48.70
CA LYS A 841 -8.32 3.68 -49.22
C LYS A 841 -9.41 4.36 -48.41
N VAL A 842 -9.22 5.64 -48.14
CA VAL A 842 -10.10 6.49 -47.34
C VAL A 842 -10.53 7.69 -48.18
N THR A 843 -11.78 7.71 -48.64
CA THR A 843 -12.32 8.76 -49.52
C THR A 843 -13.49 9.46 -48.86
N GLY A 844 -13.52 10.80 -48.88
CA GLY A 844 -14.60 11.56 -48.23
C GLY A 844 -14.55 13.03 -48.57
N THR A 845 -15.51 13.78 -48.04
CA THR A 845 -15.62 15.24 -48.24
C THR A 845 -15.38 16.03 -46.94
N SER A 846 -15.16 15.35 -45.82
CA SER A 846 -14.80 15.94 -44.53
C SER A 846 -14.15 14.92 -43.60
N ALA A 847 -13.51 15.38 -42.51
CA ALA A 847 -12.88 14.55 -41.49
C ALA A 847 -13.84 13.59 -40.72
N THR A 848 -15.16 13.75 -40.88
CA THR A 848 -16.20 12.95 -40.18
C THR A 848 -17.11 12.18 -41.13
N GLU A 849 -17.13 12.50 -42.42
CA GLU A 849 -17.94 11.84 -43.44
C GLU A 849 -17.06 11.23 -44.55
N PHE A 850 -16.68 9.97 -44.37
CA PHE A 850 -15.83 9.25 -45.33
C PHE A 850 -16.13 7.76 -45.41
N THR A 851 -15.62 7.15 -46.48
CA THR A 851 -15.73 5.71 -46.75
C THR A 851 -14.34 5.08 -46.71
N VAL A 852 -14.26 3.94 -46.04
CA VAL A 852 -13.05 3.12 -45.90
C VAL A 852 -13.23 1.87 -46.76
N THR A 853 -12.34 1.67 -47.72
CA THR A 853 -12.41 0.58 -48.70
C THR A 853 -11.10 -0.21 -48.70
N PRO A 854 -11.11 -1.49 -48.27
CA PRO A 854 -9.95 -2.37 -48.42
C PRO A 854 -9.56 -2.52 -49.90
N VAL A 855 -8.27 -2.41 -50.20
CA VAL A 855 -7.74 -2.69 -51.52
C VAL A 855 -7.36 -4.17 -51.54
N SER A 856 -8.10 -4.97 -52.31
CA SER A 856 -7.86 -6.42 -52.39
C SER A 856 -6.49 -6.72 -53.00
N GLY A 857 -5.53 -7.15 -52.19
CA GLY A 857 -4.33 -7.86 -52.63
C GLY A 857 -4.63 -9.35 -52.88
N GLU A 858 -3.97 -9.97 -53.85
CA GLU A 858 -4.05 -11.42 -54.10
C GLU A 858 -3.79 -12.19 -52.81
N ALA A 859 -4.69 -13.10 -52.44
CA ALA A 859 -4.46 -14.06 -51.37
C ALA A 859 -3.15 -14.83 -51.65
N PRO A 860 -2.29 -15.07 -50.64
CA PRO A 860 -1.16 -15.95 -50.81
C PRO A 860 -1.70 -17.33 -51.19
N ALA A 861 -1.11 -17.94 -52.23
CA ALA A 861 -1.48 -19.27 -52.69
C ALA A 861 -1.36 -20.29 -51.53
N GLU A 862 -2.38 -21.14 -51.37
CA GLU A 862 -2.35 -22.28 -50.46
C GLU A 862 -1.11 -23.16 -50.74
N GLU A 863 -0.24 -23.30 -49.73
CA GLU A 863 0.57 -24.51 -49.50
C GLU A 863 0.41 -24.99 -48.05
#